data_AF-A0A3D8L5J1-F1
#
_entry.id   AF-A0A3D8L5J1-F1
#
_cell.length_a   1.000
_cell.length_b   1.000
_cell.length_c   1.000
_cell.angle_alpha   90.00
_cell.angle_beta   90.00
_cell.angle_gamma   90.00
#
_symmetry.space_group_name_H-M   'P 1'
#
loop_
_entity.id
_entity.type
_entity.pdbx_description
1 polymer ?
#
loop_
_entity_poly.entity_id
_entity_poly.type
_entity_poly.pdbx_seq_one_letter_code
_entity_poly.pdbx_strand_id
1 'polypeptide(L)'
;MKYHLYSFIRRIGSLVILFAISLASYGQGFGPETEARLQEVIDSIQNDTSEPFVGGMSVAVKVGDNFLWAGATGYAARNIDAQNNLLPGGIPFTTGTLSQIYSITKTFTAPLVLELAQEGVFSLDDPVSNYLPLSQINPRLNSEVTIRQLLAHESGFSDYAVEQQLQIAVAAQPGRIWSPFEAISFTNQIFPTGTERRYSSTNYILLGALVEVVTGKPIEQHYRERFFEPLGLESMYLGVREPLGDRGVLAAPHDNISPFNPVFAQTGQPTFPDAYTNISRFPMDAIVSLAFAGGGIVSNATDLAEWGDALFRGRATSQATLDMMLESISSSPDMNGNFLGYGIKQIPHISDSEVFLGHNGDAVGYRTVMVHQPERDVTLAVLSNFAGADPYAIARALYRALAPQISSFSPKQGLPGTTVTIDGKRLATTTSVRFNGVEADFTVISENRVTAVVPATASSGLITLEAAGGTAESKRSFTVLQPRIQAFYPDRGWPGSKVLLVGRHLGTTREVYFNGVKAEKFRTYFDFLVLAEVPQGATTGKISVLLSGGGQAYTSSDFTIYTIPLLAAKAEEAKSQSEDKTTRPEALIQEQELMAYPNPFTEHVTLVFTLAHTQPVNVKVYDIKGREVGVLYRGEAQGNSRYQLMWKPGKELSPGLYILRLQTSSEVRQQKIMLTK
;
A
#
# COMPACT_ATOMS: atom_id res chain seq x y z
N MET A 1 -31.90 -47.96 -5.66
CA MET A 1 -32.52 -47.80 -6.99
C MET A 1 -32.13 -46.40 -7.47
N LYS A 2 -30.93 -46.21 -8.01
CA LYS A 2 -30.49 -46.50 -9.38
C LYS A 2 -30.83 -45.37 -10.38
N TYR A 3 -29.76 -44.70 -10.86
CA TYR A 3 -29.50 -44.19 -12.23
C TYR A 3 -30.21 -42.89 -12.68
N HIS A 4 -29.48 -41.80 -13.00
CA HIS A 4 -28.76 -41.51 -14.29
C HIS A 4 -29.77 -41.10 -15.41
N LEU A 5 -29.60 -40.14 -16.33
CA LEU A 5 -28.43 -39.45 -16.94
C LEU A 5 -28.94 -38.76 -18.24
N TYR A 6 -28.43 -37.55 -18.56
CA TYR A 6 -28.09 -37.03 -19.92
C TYR A 6 -29.23 -36.74 -20.95
N SER A 7 -29.10 -35.89 -21.99
CA SER A 7 -28.08 -34.95 -22.50
C SER A 7 -28.61 -34.25 -23.78
N PHE A 8 -27.89 -33.22 -24.24
CA PHE A 8 -27.57 -32.91 -25.66
C PHE A 8 -28.38 -31.86 -26.47
N ILE A 9 -27.85 -30.62 -26.44
CA ILE A 9 -27.43 -29.75 -27.57
C ILE A 9 -28.33 -29.59 -28.82
N ARG A 10 -28.76 -28.34 -29.09
CA ARG A 10 -28.65 -27.60 -30.39
C ARG A 10 -29.10 -26.13 -30.21
N ARG A 11 -28.19 -25.16 -30.04
CA ARG A 11 -27.62 -24.22 -31.05
C ARG A 11 -28.65 -23.39 -31.84
N ILE A 12 -28.63 -22.06 -31.68
CA ILE A 12 -28.10 -21.05 -32.65
C ILE A 12 -28.29 -19.62 -32.10
N GLY A 13 -27.24 -18.79 -32.15
CA GLY A 13 -27.37 -17.37 -32.48
C GLY A 13 -27.18 -16.34 -31.37
N SER A 14 -25.93 -15.92 -31.12
CA SER A 14 -25.52 -14.50 -31.18
C SER A 14 -24.03 -14.36 -30.86
N LEU A 15 -23.28 -13.98 -31.89
CA LEU A 15 -21.85 -13.73 -31.87
C LEU A 15 -21.61 -12.34 -31.23
N VAL A 16 -21.31 -12.30 -29.93
CA VAL A 16 -20.71 -11.13 -29.31
C VAL A 16 -19.21 -11.40 -29.27
N ILE A 17 -18.45 -10.69 -30.11
CA ILE A 17 -17.00 -10.64 -30.01
C ILE A 17 -16.68 -9.82 -28.76
N LEU A 18 -16.65 -10.49 -27.61
CA LEU A 18 -15.98 -10.01 -26.41
C LEU A 18 -14.48 -10.10 -26.70
N PHE A 19 -13.82 -8.95 -26.78
CA PHE A 19 -12.38 -8.88 -26.55
C PHE A 19 -12.16 -9.39 -25.13
N ALA A 20 -11.83 -10.68 -25.00
CA ALA A 20 -11.26 -11.22 -23.79
C ALA A 20 -9.90 -10.55 -23.62
N ILE A 21 -9.84 -9.48 -22.82
CA ILE A 21 -8.61 -9.14 -22.13
C ILE A 21 -8.32 -10.38 -21.30
N SER A 22 -7.27 -11.11 -21.68
CA SER A 22 -6.69 -12.12 -20.81
C SER A 22 -6.27 -11.41 -19.54
N LEU A 23 -7.11 -11.43 -18.52
CA LEU A 23 -6.63 -11.43 -17.15
C LEU A 23 -5.78 -12.69 -17.08
N ALA A 24 -4.49 -12.54 -17.35
CA ALA A 24 -3.52 -13.50 -16.88
C ALA A 24 -3.81 -13.59 -15.37
N SER A 25 -4.29 -14.75 -14.94
CA SER A 25 -4.07 -15.17 -13.57
C SER A 25 -2.56 -15.08 -13.39
N TYR A 26 -2.08 -13.98 -12.81
CA TYR A 26 -0.71 -13.93 -12.32
C TYR A 26 -0.57 -15.16 -11.44
N GLY A 27 0.43 -15.98 -11.75
CA GLY A 27 0.77 -17.10 -10.89
C GLY A 27 0.91 -16.58 -9.48
N GLN A 28 0.36 -17.33 -8.52
CA GLN A 28 0.66 -17.17 -7.11
C GLN A 28 2.18 -17.13 -6.95
N GLY A 29 2.76 -16.05 -6.40
CA GLY A 29 4.19 -15.94 -6.15
C GLY A 29 4.88 -14.71 -6.76
N PHE A 30 6.16 -14.59 -6.42
CA PHE A 30 7.04 -13.55 -6.97
C PHE A 30 7.47 -13.87 -8.41
N GLY A 31 7.86 -12.84 -9.16
CA GLY A 31 8.46 -13.01 -10.48
C GLY A 31 9.90 -13.57 -10.38
N PRO A 32 10.42 -14.23 -11.43
CA PRO A 32 11.75 -14.85 -11.42
C PRO A 32 12.90 -13.88 -11.10
N GLU A 33 12.83 -12.61 -11.50
CA GLU A 33 13.87 -11.62 -11.16
C GLU A 33 13.88 -11.32 -9.65
N THR A 34 12.71 -11.33 -9.03
CA THR A 34 12.58 -11.17 -7.58
C THR A 34 13.03 -12.40 -6.82
N GLU A 35 12.65 -13.60 -7.23
CA GLU A 35 13.10 -14.85 -6.61
C GLU A 35 14.62 -15.02 -6.68
N ALA A 36 15.22 -14.80 -7.85
CA ALA A 36 16.67 -14.89 -8.03
C ALA A 36 17.43 -13.91 -7.13
N ARG A 37 16.90 -12.70 -6.96
CA ARG A 37 17.49 -11.68 -6.08
C ARG A 37 17.38 -12.06 -4.59
N LEU A 38 16.26 -12.62 -4.16
CA LEU A 38 16.11 -13.10 -2.79
C LEU A 38 17.06 -14.28 -2.50
N GLN A 39 17.27 -15.17 -3.48
CA GLN A 39 18.26 -16.23 -3.38
C GLN A 39 19.70 -15.68 -3.31
N GLU A 40 20.04 -14.68 -4.14
CA GLU A 40 21.35 -14.02 -4.13
C GLU A 40 21.68 -13.40 -2.76
N VAL A 41 20.68 -12.85 -2.06
CA VAL A 41 20.86 -12.32 -0.69
C VAL A 41 21.37 -13.40 0.26
N ILE A 42 20.70 -14.55 0.33
CA ILE A 42 21.10 -15.60 1.27
C ILE A 42 22.40 -16.28 0.84
N ASP A 43 22.62 -16.46 -0.47
CA ASP A 43 23.87 -17.02 -0.99
C ASP A 43 25.07 -16.11 -0.72
N SER A 44 24.89 -14.78 -0.78
CA SER A 44 25.94 -13.83 -0.43
C SER A 44 26.35 -13.94 1.05
N ILE A 45 25.37 -14.15 1.94
CA ILE A 45 25.64 -14.31 3.38
C ILE A 45 26.32 -15.66 3.64
N GLN A 46 25.84 -16.73 3.02
CA GLN A 46 26.40 -18.08 3.18
C GLN A 46 27.84 -18.18 2.67
N ASN A 47 28.20 -17.41 1.64
CA ASN A 47 29.52 -17.45 1.02
C ASN A 47 30.45 -16.31 1.46
N ASP A 48 30.08 -15.53 2.49
CA ASP A 48 30.96 -14.50 3.03
C ASP A 48 32.19 -15.15 3.68
N THR A 49 33.37 -14.85 3.12
CA THR A 49 34.64 -15.42 3.61
C THR A 49 35.23 -14.64 4.79
N SER A 50 34.71 -13.44 5.07
CA SER A 50 35.12 -12.65 6.24
C SER A 50 34.47 -13.15 7.54
N GLU A 51 33.26 -13.72 7.43
CA GLU A 51 32.53 -14.38 8.52
C GLU A 51 32.05 -15.78 8.08
N PRO A 52 32.92 -16.81 8.18
CA PRO A 52 32.61 -18.13 7.63
C PRO A 52 31.33 -18.75 8.20
N PHE A 53 30.32 -18.91 7.35
CA PHE A 53 29.04 -19.49 7.72
C PHE A 53 29.10 -21.03 7.68
N VAL A 54 29.25 -21.67 8.85
CA VAL A 54 29.53 -23.11 8.95
C VAL A 54 28.35 -24.00 8.57
N GLY A 55 27.13 -23.61 8.98
CA GLY A 55 25.90 -24.37 8.78
C GLY A 55 25.17 -24.00 7.47
N GLY A 56 23.89 -23.72 7.58
CA GLY A 56 23.03 -23.25 6.51
C GLY A 56 21.79 -22.54 7.02
N MET A 57 20.90 -22.21 6.10
CA MET A 57 19.63 -21.57 6.41
C MET A 57 18.54 -21.94 5.42
N SER A 58 17.29 -21.89 5.88
CA SER A 58 16.11 -21.75 5.05
C SER A 58 15.34 -20.51 5.46
N VAL A 59 14.79 -19.82 4.47
CA VAL A 59 14.07 -18.58 4.64
C VAL A 59 12.76 -18.61 3.86
N ALA A 60 11.78 -17.84 4.31
CA ALA A 60 10.56 -17.57 3.57
C ALA A 60 10.19 -16.09 3.65
N VAL A 61 9.69 -15.55 2.54
CA VAL A 61 9.20 -14.18 2.39
C VAL A 61 7.78 -14.27 1.86
N LYS A 62 6.82 -13.79 2.65
CA LYS A 62 5.40 -13.74 2.29
C LYS A 62 4.92 -12.29 2.26
N VAL A 63 4.17 -11.92 1.24
CA VAL A 63 3.54 -10.60 1.11
C VAL A 63 2.07 -10.76 0.75
N GLY A 64 1.20 -10.39 1.69
CA GLY A 64 -0.23 -10.62 1.58
C GLY A 64 -0.57 -12.07 1.23
N ASP A 65 -1.65 -12.26 0.47
CA ASP A 65 -2.13 -13.60 0.13
C ASP A 65 -1.50 -14.20 -1.15
N ASN A 66 -0.87 -13.35 -1.96
CA ASN A 66 -0.52 -13.71 -3.34
C ASN A 66 0.97 -13.95 -3.59
N PHE A 67 1.84 -13.57 -2.65
CA PHE A 67 3.29 -13.66 -2.86
C PHE A 67 3.92 -14.47 -1.73
N LEU A 68 4.52 -15.59 -2.10
CA LEU A 68 5.32 -16.42 -1.22
C LEU A 68 6.55 -16.87 -1.99
N TRP A 69 7.72 -16.70 -1.39
CA TRP A 69 8.97 -17.29 -1.85
C TRP A 69 9.66 -17.97 -0.67
N ALA A 70 10.24 -19.14 -0.91
CA ALA A 70 11.09 -19.83 0.05
C ALA A 70 12.43 -20.17 -0.60
N GLY A 71 13.51 -19.96 0.14
CA GLY A 71 14.88 -20.23 -0.28
C GLY A 71 15.64 -21.04 0.76
N ALA A 72 16.74 -21.64 0.34
CA ALA A 72 17.67 -22.31 1.23
C ALA A 72 19.10 -22.23 0.68
N THR A 73 20.08 -22.28 1.57
CA THR A 73 21.50 -22.29 1.22
C THR A 73 22.33 -22.92 2.35
N GLY A 74 23.56 -23.33 2.03
CA GLY A 74 24.44 -24.01 2.99
C GLY A 74 24.03 -25.44 3.31
N TYR A 75 24.36 -25.89 4.52
CA TYR A 75 24.24 -27.30 4.91
C TYR A 75 23.30 -27.51 6.09
N ALA A 76 22.29 -28.37 5.92
CA ALA A 76 21.47 -28.91 7.00
C ALA A 76 22.31 -29.77 7.96
N ALA A 77 23.36 -30.42 7.47
CA ALA A 77 24.34 -31.12 8.31
C ALA A 77 25.70 -31.19 7.60
N ARG A 78 26.75 -30.67 8.23
CA ARG A 78 28.13 -30.84 7.71
C ARG A 78 28.67 -32.23 8.00
N ASN A 79 29.51 -32.75 7.11
CA ASN A 79 30.28 -33.96 7.38
C ASN A 79 31.23 -33.72 8.57
N ILE A 80 31.42 -34.74 9.42
CA ILE A 80 32.33 -34.68 10.57
C ILE A 80 33.17 -35.95 10.72
N ASP A 81 34.38 -35.80 11.25
CA ASP A 81 35.23 -36.94 11.63
C ASP A 81 34.85 -37.55 13.00
N ALA A 82 35.68 -38.45 13.52
CA ALA A 82 35.45 -39.07 14.82
C ALA A 82 35.56 -38.08 16.00
N GLN A 83 36.27 -36.96 15.82
CA GLN A 83 36.50 -35.91 16.82
C GLN A 83 35.54 -34.71 16.65
N ASN A 84 34.51 -34.84 15.81
CA ASN A 84 33.58 -33.76 15.45
C ASN A 84 34.25 -32.57 14.75
N ASN A 85 35.38 -32.74 14.08
CA ASN A 85 35.91 -31.69 13.19
C ASN A 85 35.11 -31.67 11.89
N LEU A 86 34.83 -30.46 11.37
CA LEU A 86 34.15 -30.29 10.10
C LEU A 86 34.98 -30.82 8.94
N LEU A 87 34.34 -31.60 8.07
CA LEU A 87 34.88 -32.07 6.81
C LEU A 87 34.21 -31.32 5.63
N PRO A 88 34.80 -31.40 4.42
CA PRO A 88 34.16 -30.89 3.21
C PRO A 88 32.79 -31.55 2.95
N GLY A 89 31.84 -30.74 2.47
CA GLY A 89 30.50 -31.20 2.12
C GLY A 89 29.59 -31.49 3.31
N GLY A 90 28.45 -32.10 3.01
CA GLY A 90 27.38 -32.37 3.95
C GLY A 90 26.04 -32.55 3.25
N ILE A 91 24.97 -32.68 4.03
CA ILE A 91 23.59 -32.66 3.56
C ILE A 91 23.21 -31.20 3.29
N PRO A 92 22.79 -30.83 2.06
CA PRO A 92 22.40 -29.47 1.74
C PRO A 92 21.13 -29.07 2.50
N PHE A 93 21.03 -27.78 2.85
CA PHE A 93 19.79 -27.20 3.35
C PHE A 93 18.77 -27.09 2.20
N THR A 94 17.51 -27.41 2.46
CA THR A 94 16.40 -27.29 1.51
C THR A 94 15.25 -26.50 2.14
N THR A 95 14.30 -26.05 1.32
CA THR A 95 13.09 -25.35 1.82
C THR A 95 12.20 -26.22 2.70
N GLY A 96 12.31 -27.56 2.60
CA GLY A 96 11.62 -28.52 3.47
C GLY A 96 12.45 -28.98 4.69
N THR A 97 13.65 -28.43 4.87
CA THR A 97 14.48 -28.74 6.05
C THR A 97 13.86 -28.11 7.29
N LEU A 98 13.75 -28.89 8.36
CA LEU A 98 13.17 -28.47 9.61
C LEU A 98 14.23 -27.88 10.55
N SER A 99 13.81 -26.96 11.40
CA SER A 99 14.60 -26.38 12.48
C SER A 99 13.78 -26.31 13.75
N GLN A 100 14.45 -26.42 14.90
CA GLN A 100 13.86 -25.99 16.16
C GLN A 100 13.62 -24.47 16.07
N ILE A 101 12.39 -24.02 16.32
CA ILE A 101 12.06 -22.58 16.23
C ILE A 101 12.26 -21.87 17.57
N TYR A 102 12.55 -22.64 18.63
CA TYR A 102 12.75 -22.15 19.98
C TYR A 102 11.66 -21.17 20.40
N SER A 103 12.04 -20.01 20.94
CA SER A 103 11.14 -19.11 21.63
C SER A 103 10.03 -18.50 20.76
N ILE A 104 10.09 -18.68 19.44
CA ILE A 104 8.94 -18.43 18.56
C ILE A 104 7.72 -19.28 18.96
N THR A 105 7.93 -20.44 19.60
CA THR A 105 6.86 -21.28 20.20
C THR A 105 5.91 -20.48 21.09
N LYS A 106 6.40 -19.45 21.79
CA LYS A 106 5.59 -18.59 22.67
C LYS A 106 4.47 -17.86 21.92
N THR A 107 4.66 -17.61 20.63
CA THR A 107 3.63 -17.02 19.76
C THR A 107 2.43 -17.93 19.61
N PHE A 108 2.57 -19.26 19.77
CA PHE A 108 1.46 -20.23 19.78
C PHE A 108 0.86 -20.41 21.18
N THR A 109 1.70 -20.44 22.21
CA THR A 109 1.26 -20.65 23.60
C THR A 109 0.43 -19.48 24.12
N ALA A 110 0.81 -18.24 23.80
CA ALA A 110 0.07 -17.05 24.25
C ALA A 110 -1.40 -17.02 23.77
N PRO A 111 -1.70 -17.10 22.46
CA PRO A 111 -3.09 -17.10 22.01
C PRO A 111 -3.88 -18.30 22.53
N LEU A 112 -3.26 -19.48 22.68
CA LEU A 112 -3.90 -20.63 23.31
C LEU A 112 -4.36 -20.33 24.75
N VAL A 113 -3.47 -19.75 25.57
CA VAL A 113 -3.80 -19.38 26.96
C VAL A 113 -4.89 -18.31 27.00
N LEU A 114 -4.81 -17.31 26.13
CA LEU A 114 -5.79 -16.23 26.06
C LEU A 114 -7.17 -16.73 25.62
N GLU A 115 -7.25 -17.62 24.64
CA GLU A 115 -8.51 -18.24 24.21
C GLU A 115 -9.11 -19.12 25.30
N LEU A 116 -8.31 -19.93 25.99
CA LEU A 116 -8.80 -20.73 27.12
C LEU A 116 -9.35 -19.85 28.26
N ALA A 117 -8.74 -18.68 28.50
CA ALA A 117 -9.28 -17.71 29.45
C ALA A 117 -10.63 -17.13 28.97
N GLN A 118 -10.76 -16.80 27.68
CA GLN A 118 -12.01 -16.34 27.09
C GLN A 118 -13.11 -17.41 27.09
N GLU A 119 -12.73 -18.69 26.96
CA GLU A 119 -13.60 -19.86 27.10
C GLU A 119 -14.03 -20.10 28.57
N GLY A 120 -13.49 -19.34 29.53
CA GLY A 120 -13.85 -19.42 30.95
C GLY A 120 -13.18 -20.58 31.70
N VAL A 121 -12.10 -21.16 31.14
CA VAL A 121 -11.35 -22.24 31.80
C VAL A 121 -10.61 -21.72 33.04
N PHE A 122 -10.13 -20.48 33.00
CA PHE A 122 -9.53 -19.74 34.10
C PHE A 122 -9.66 -18.23 33.85
N SER A 123 -9.45 -17.40 34.88
CA SER A 123 -9.23 -15.95 34.71
C SER A 123 -7.75 -15.66 34.56
N LEU A 124 -7.39 -14.67 33.73
CA LEU A 124 -5.99 -14.23 33.61
C LEU A 124 -5.43 -13.68 34.94
N ASP A 125 -6.29 -13.17 35.81
CA ASP A 125 -5.91 -12.62 37.11
C ASP A 125 -5.89 -13.67 38.23
N ASP A 126 -6.18 -14.94 37.90
CA ASP A 126 -6.04 -16.02 38.87
C ASP A 126 -4.55 -16.26 39.20
N PRO A 127 -4.22 -16.45 40.50
CA PRO A 127 -2.96 -17.05 40.90
C PRO A 127 -2.79 -18.41 40.26
N VAL A 128 -1.59 -18.68 39.73
CA VAL A 128 -1.25 -19.97 39.12
C VAL A 128 -1.33 -21.10 40.14
N SER A 129 -1.13 -20.79 41.42
CA SER A 129 -1.25 -21.72 42.55
C SER A 129 -2.66 -22.30 42.74
N ASN A 130 -3.69 -21.69 42.17
CA ASN A 130 -5.05 -22.24 42.16
C ASN A 130 -5.13 -23.55 41.36
N TYR A 131 -4.23 -23.74 40.38
CA TYR A 131 -4.28 -24.84 39.42
C TYR A 131 -3.07 -25.77 39.54
N LEU A 132 -1.90 -25.22 39.91
CA LEU A 132 -0.65 -25.97 40.04
C LEU A 132 -0.11 -25.85 41.47
N PRO A 133 0.42 -26.92 42.09
CA PRO A 133 0.96 -26.86 43.44
C PRO A 133 2.36 -26.21 43.46
N LEU A 134 2.47 -24.93 43.06
CA LEU A 134 3.75 -24.26 42.81
C LEU A 134 4.67 -24.25 44.02
N SER A 135 4.14 -24.05 45.24
CA SER A 135 4.92 -24.11 46.47
C SER A 135 5.47 -25.50 46.79
N GLN A 136 4.84 -26.57 46.28
CA GLN A 136 5.37 -27.94 46.41
C GLN A 136 6.41 -28.23 45.32
N ILE A 137 6.22 -27.69 44.11
CA ILE A 137 7.17 -27.83 43.00
C ILE A 137 8.46 -27.06 43.27
N ASN A 138 8.34 -25.81 43.71
CA ASN A 138 9.47 -24.95 44.07
C ASN A 138 9.07 -23.91 45.13
N PRO A 139 9.40 -24.12 46.41
CA PRO A 139 9.01 -23.23 47.50
C PRO A 139 9.70 -21.87 47.47
N ARG A 140 10.66 -21.64 46.56
CA ARG A 140 11.37 -20.36 46.41
C ARG A 140 10.61 -19.34 45.58
N LEU A 141 9.58 -19.78 44.85
CA LEU A 141 8.84 -18.93 43.92
C LEU A 141 7.61 -18.32 44.58
N ASN A 142 7.24 -17.11 44.18
CA ASN A 142 5.98 -16.50 44.58
C ASN A 142 4.79 -17.31 44.02
N SER A 143 3.99 -17.90 44.91
CA SER A 143 2.78 -18.68 44.55
C SER A 143 1.64 -17.80 44.04
N GLU A 144 1.65 -16.51 44.33
CA GLU A 144 0.58 -15.57 43.97
C GLU A 144 0.77 -14.95 42.58
N VAL A 145 1.78 -15.39 41.82
CA VAL A 145 1.94 -14.95 40.43
C VAL A 145 0.69 -15.31 39.63
N THR A 146 0.17 -14.33 38.91
CA THR A 146 -1.02 -14.52 38.06
C THR A 146 -0.65 -15.05 36.68
N ILE A 147 -1.62 -15.67 36.00
CA ILE A 147 -1.48 -16.13 34.62
C ILE A 147 -1.11 -14.96 33.69
N ARG A 148 -1.71 -13.78 33.92
CA ARG A 148 -1.40 -12.52 33.23
C ARG A 148 0.06 -12.13 33.39
N GLN A 149 0.59 -12.20 34.60
CA GLN A 149 2.00 -11.86 34.88
C GLN A 149 2.97 -12.86 34.23
N LEU A 150 2.59 -14.14 34.10
CA LEU A 150 3.39 -15.09 33.32
C LEU A 150 3.47 -14.68 31.84
N LEU A 151 2.31 -14.43 31.20
CA LEU A 151 2.22 -13.96 29.81
C LEU A 151 3.03 -12.67 29.60
N ALA A 152 2.97 -11.76 30.57
CA ALA A 152 3.63 -10.46 30.52
C ALA A 152 5.14 -10.50 30.74
N HIS A 153 5.73 -11.64 31.12
CA HIS A 153 7.12 -11.70 31.62
C HIS A 153 7.36 -10.88 32.90
N GLU A 154 6.37 -10.85 33.80
CA GLU A 154 6.38 -10.06 35.05
C GLU A 154 6.40 -10.94 36.32
N SER A 155 6.68 -12.22 36.18
CA SER A 155 6.71 -13.17 37.31
C SER A 155 7.77 -12.88 38.36
N GLY A 156 8.91 -12.30 37.95
CA GLY A 156 10.12 -12.25 38.77
C GLY A 156 10.95 -13.52 38.76
N PHE A 157 10.59 -14.50 37.92
CA PHE A 157 11.29 -15.76 37.80
C PHE A 157 12.50 -15.65 36.86
N SER A 158 13.61 -16.30 37.22
CA SER A 158 14.74 -16.46 36.31
C SER A 158 14.35 -17.27 35.07
N ASP A 159 15.08 -17.08 33.98
CA ASP A 159 15.00 -18.00 32.84
C ASP A 159 15.72 -19.31 33.22
N TYR A 160 15.04 -20.45 33.09
CA TYR A 160 15.62 -21.76 33.43
C TYR A 160 16.95 -22.02 32.72
N ALA A 161 17.14 -21.49 31.50
CA ALA A 161 18.31 -21.75 30.68
C ALA A 161 19.60 -21.14 31.25
N VAL A 162 19.51 -20.14 32.14
CA VAL A 162 20.68 -19.52 32.79
C VAL A 162 21.03 -20.17 34.14
N GLU A 163 20.23 -21.14 34.61
CA GLU A 163 20.46 -21.80 35.89
C GLU A 163 21.58 -22.82 35.80
N GLN A 164 22.74 -22.49 36.40
CA GLN A 164 23.95 -23.32 36.34
C GLN A 164 23.74 -24.76 36.81
N GLN A 165 22.93 -24.95 37.86
CA GLN A 165 22.62 -26.29 38.39
C GLN A 165 21.86 -27.13 37.36
N LEU A 166 20.93 -26.52 36.62
CA LEU A 166 20.21 -27.20 35.55
C LEU A 166 21.13 -27.48 34.36
N GLN A 167 21.97 -26.52 33.96
CA GLN A 167 22.96 -26.73 32.88
C GLN A 167 23.88 -27.92 33.18
N ILE A 168 24.37 -28.05 34.42
CA ILE A 168 25.19 -29.19 34.86
C ILE A 168 24.38 -30.49 34.80
N ALA A 169 23.14 -30.48 35.29
CA ALA A 169 22.28 -31.66 35.30
C ALA A 169 21.94 -32.15 33.87
N VAL A 170 21.68 -31.21 32.95
CA VAL A 170 21.45 -31.47 31.53
C VAL A 170 22.72 -32.02 30.88
N ALA A 171 23.88 -31.41 31.12
CA ALA A 171 25.15 -31.89 30.57
C ALA A 171 25.51 -33.30 31.07
N ALA A 172 25.11 -33.66 32.29
CA ALA A 172 25.30 -35.00 32.83
C ALA A 172 24.31 -36.03 32.27
N GLN A 173 23.14 -35.61 31.79
CA GLN A 173 22.07 -36.49 31.29
C GLN A 173 21.40 -35.91 30.02
N PRO A 174 22.14 -35.72 28.91
CA PRO A 174 21.63 -34.96 27.76
C PRO A 174 20.54 -35.70 26.95
N GLY A 175 20.48 -37.03 27.05
CA GLY A 175 19.43 -37.85 26.44
C GLY A 175 18.18 -38.03 27.31
N ARG A 176 18.15 -37.45 28.52
CA ARG A 176 17.00 -37.58 29.42
C ARG A 176 15.86 -36.69 28.93
N ILE A 177 14.65 -37.24 28.94
CA ILE A 177 13.43 -36.44 28.80
C ILE A 177 13.08 -35.84 30.16
N TRP A 178 13.05 -34.50 30.22
CA TRP A 178 12.69 -33.77 31.42
C TRP A 178 11.23 -33.31 31.36
N SER A 179 10.58 -33.28 32.51
CA SER A 179 9.24 -32.70 32.64
C SER A 179 9.29 -31.18 32.81
N PRO A 180 8.22 -30.46 32.44
CA PRO A 180 8.11 -29.02 32.69
C PRO A 180 8.33 -28.62 34.16
N PHE A 181 7.83 -29.44 35.10
CA PHE A 181 7.98 -29.21 36.54
C PHE A 181 9.42 -29.28 37.01
N GLU A 182 10.25 -30.08 36.36
CA GLU A 182 11.67 -30.12 36.68
C GLU A 182 12.36 -28.83 36.27
N ALA A 183 12.09 -28.28 35.08
CA ALA A 183 12.61 -26.96 34.70
C ALA A 183 12.24 -25.89 35.75
N ILE A 184 10.99 -25.90 36.21
CA ILE A 184 10.48 -24.99 37.23
C ILE A 184 11.17 -25.19 38.58
N SER A 185 11.55 -26.42 38.95
CA SER A 185 12.21 -26.72 40.23
C SER A 185 13.58 -26.04 40.38
N PHE A 186 14.30 -25.79 39.29
CA PHE A 186 15.61 -25.11 39.30
C PHE A 186 15.50 -23.59 39.35
N THR A 187 14.34 -23.03 38.97
CA THR A 187 14.10 -21.59 38.84
C THR A 187 14.27 -20.85 40.17
N ASN A 188 14.74 -19.60 40.10
CA ASN A 188 14.85 -18.68 41.23
C ASN A 188 13.91 -17.47 41.10
N GLN A 189 13.46 -16.93 42.23
CA GLN A 189 12.84 -15.61 42.29
C GLN A 189 13.96 -14.55 42.31
N ILE A 190 14.11 -13.79 41.22
CA ILE A 190 15.21 -12.83 41.03
C ILE A 190 14.80 -11.37 41.24
N PHE A 191 13.50 -11.07 41.22
CA PHE A 191 12.92 -9.77 41.62
C PHE A 191 11.45 -9.98 42.05
N PRO A 192 10.81 -9.04 42.77
CA PRO A 192 9.42 -9.19 43.17
C PRO A 192 8.45 -9.28 41.97
N THR A 193 7.40 -10.08 42.08
CA THR A 193 6.39 -10.22 41.02
C THR A 193 5.72 -8.89 40.71
N GLY A 194 5.55 -8.58 39.43
CA GLY A 194 4.88 -7.37 38.92
C GLY A 194 5.72 -6.10 38.93
N THR A 195 6.97 -6.11 39.44
CA THR A 195 7.78 -4.88 39.52
C THR A 195 8.58 -4.59 38.26
N GLU A 196 8.89 -5.62 37.47
CA GLU A 196 9.65 -5.49 36.22
C GLU A 196 9.11 -6.44 35.16
N ARG A 197 9.22 -6.03 33.90
CA ARG A 197 9.01 -6.91 32.75
C ARG A 197 10.37 -7.41 32.26
N ARG A 198 10.71 -8.67 32.59
CA ARG A 198 11.98 -9.30 32.20
C ARG A 198 11.72 -10.67 31.61
N TYR A 199 12.20 -10.85 30.39
CA TYR A 199 12.06 -12.09 29.65
C TYR A 199 12.47 -13.32 30.47
N SER A 200 11.60 -14.32 30.49
CA SER A 200 11.84 -15.64 31.10
C SER A 200 10.99 -16.70 30.41
N SER A 201 11.65 -17.70 29.84
CA SER A 201 11.02 -18.86 29.22
C SER A 201 10.33 -19.76 30.24
N THR A 202 10.74 -19.71 31.50
CA THR A 202 10.08 -20.43 32.61
C THR A 202 8.59 -20.11 32.69
N ASN A 203 8.22 -18.85 32.42
CA ASN A 203 6.81 -18.44 32.45
C ASN A 203 5.98 -19.22 31.44
N TYR A 204 6.49 -19.41 30.22
CA TYR A 204 5.79 -20.11 29.16
C TYR A 204 5.80 -21.63 29.35
N ILE A 205 6.83 -22.18 29.97
CA ILE A 205 6.85 -23.58 30.41
C ILE A 205 5.74 -23.81 31.45
N LEU A 206 5.61 -22.90 32.42
CA LEU A 206 4.56 -22.95 33.45
C LEU A 206 3.16 -22.76 32.87
N LEU A 207 2.99 -21.86 31.90
CA LEU A 207 1.73 -21.71 31.15
C LEU A 207 1.37 -22.98 30.38
N GLY A 208 2.34 -23.64 29.75
CA GLY A 208 2.09 -24.91 29.08
C GLY A 208 1.65 -26.01 30.04
N ALA A 209 2.32 -26.12 31.20
CA ALA A 209 1.95 -27.08 32.24
C ALA A 209 0.56 -26.80 32.82
N LEU A 210 0.22 -25.51 33.00
CA LEU A 210 -1.12 -25.07 33.40
C LEU A 210 -2.17 -25.57 32.41
N VAL A 211 -1.96 -25.34 31.11
CA VAL A 211 -2.89 -25.79 30.05
C VAL A 211 -3.12 -27.29 30.11
N GLU A 212 -2.06 -28.10 30.23
CA GLU A 212 -2.21 -29.55 30.34
C GLU A 212 -3.04 -29.97 31.56
N VAL A 213 -2.80 -29.33 32.71
CA VAL A 213 -3.51 -29.65 33.96
C VAL A 213 -4.98 -29.25 33.93
N VAL A 214 -5.31 -28.03 33.47
CA VAL A 214 -6.70 -27.54 33.51
C VAL A 214 -7.57 -28.15 32.42
N THR A 215 -6.98 -28.58 31.31
CA THR A 215 -7.72 -29.19 30.20
C THR A 215 -7.69 -30.71 30.22
N GLY A 216 -6.75 -31.32 30.95
CA GLY A 216 -6.49 -32.77 30.92
C GLY A 216 -5.98 -33.28 29.58
N LYS A 217 -5.52 -32.38 28.70
CA LYS A 217 -5.12 -32.67 27.32
C LYS A 217 -3.68 -32.21 27.06
N PRO A 218 -2.83 -33.06 26.42
CA PRO A 218 -1.46 -32.67 26.08
C PRO A 218 -1.42 -31.44 25.17
N ILE A 219 -0.47 -30.54 25.39
CA ILE A 219 -0.47 -29.24 24.71
C ILE A 219 -0.21 -29.36 23.20
N GLU A 220 0.54 -30.37 22.75
CA GLU A 220 0.76 -30.64 21.33
C GLU A 220 -0.54 -30.91 20.57
N GLN A 221 -1.54 -31.50 21.23
CA GLN A 221 -2.85 -31.72 20.61
C GLN A 221 -3.64 -30.42 20.47
N HIS A 222 -3.51 -29.49 21.44
CA HIS A 222 -4.11 -28.16 21.32
C HIS A 222 -3.48 -27.39 20.15
N TYR A 223 -2.15 -27.40 20.03
CA TYR A 223 -1.49 -26.76 18.88
C TYR A 223 -1.93 -27.35 17.55
N ARG A 224 -2.03 -28.68 17.47
CA ARG A 224 -2.46 -29.39 16.27
C ARG A 224 -3.87 -29.01 15.84
N GLU A 225 -4.83 -29.10 16.74
CA GLU A 225 -6.26 -28.90 16.43
C GLU A 225 -6.64 -27.43 16.24
N ARG A 226 -6.03 -26.51 17.00
CA ARG A 226 -6.38 -25.09 16.95
C ARG A 226 -5.59 -24.32 15.91
N PHE A 227 -4.34 -24.71 15.64
CA PHE A 227 -3.44 -23.94 14.79
C PHE A 227 -2.92 -24.72 13.59
N PHE A 228 -2.27 -25.88 13.79
CA PHE A 228 -1.55 -26.54 12.71
C PHE A 228 -2.47 -27.08 11.62
N GLU A 229 -3.50 -27.85 11.98
CA GLU A 229 -4.42 -28.44 10.99
C GLU A 229 -5.30 -27.39 10.30
N PRO A 230 -5.93 -26.42 11.00
CA PRO A 230 -6.76 -25.41 10.34
C PRO A 230 -6.00 -24.50 9.37
N LEU A 231 -4.71 -24.24 9.64
CA LEU A 231 -3.85 -23.40 8.81
C LEU A 231 -3.00 -24.20 7.81
N GLY A 232 -3.04 -25.54 7.85
CA GLY A 232 -2.25 -26.39 6.96
C GLY A 232 -0.74 -26.36 7.23
N LEU A 233 -0.32 -26.20 8.49
CA LEU A 233 1.08 -26.12 8.91
C LEU A 233 1.68 -27.53 9.10
N GLU A 234 1.79 -28.28 8.01
CA GLU A 234 2.08 -29.72 8.01
C GLU A 234 3.46 -30.10 8.57
N SER A 235 4.44 -29.20 8.51
CA SER A 235 5.79 -29.44 9.04
C SER A 235 5.87 -29.34 10.55
N MET A 236 4.86 -28.72 11.20
CA MET A 236 4.94 -28.36 12.62
C MET A 236 4.64 -29.54 13.55
N TYR A 237 5.46 -29.66 14.60
CA TYR A 237 5.25 -30.58 15.70
C TYR A 237 5.98 -30.11 16.97
N LEU A 238 5.52 -30.55 18.13
CA LEU A 238 6.21 -30.34 19.40
C LEU A 238 7.29 -31.41 19.60
N GLY A 239 8.55 -30.98 19.59
CA GLY A 239 9.71 -31.87 19.71
C GLY A 239 9.66 -32.73 20.98
N VAL A 240 10.22 -33.95 20.89
CA VAL A 240 10.19 -35.01 21.93
C VAL A 240 8.79 -35.58 22.23
N ARG A 241 7.73 -34.76 22.23
CA ARG A 241 6.34 -35.16 22.49
C ARG A 241 5.69 -35.83 21.27
N GLU A 242 6.08 -35.40 20.08
CA GLU A 242 5.60 -35.96 18.82
C GLU A 242 6.77 -36.54 18.00
N PRO A 243 6.56 -37.66 17.28
CA PRO A 243 7.58 -38.21 16.40
C PRO A 243 7.78 -37.31 15.18
N LEU A 244 9.02 -37.24 14.67
CA LEU A 244 9.36 -36.52 13.43
C LEU A 244 8.49 -36.96 12.24
N GLY A 245 8.31 -38.28 12.06
CA GLY A 245 7.55 -38.84 10.94
C GLY A 245 8.12 -38.45 9.58
N ASP A 246 7.24 -38.27 8.60
CA ASP A 246 7.60 -37.91 7.21
C ASP A 246 7.64 -36.39 6.96
N ARG A 247 7.72 -35.57 8.01
CA ARG A 247 7.62 -34.10 7.94
C ARG A 247 8.81 -33.41 7.28
N GLY A 248 9.94 -34.10 7.16
CA GLY A 248 11.16 -33.55 6.59
C GLY A 248 12.42 -34.01 7.34
N VAL A 249 13.53 -33.32 7.08
CA VAL A 249 14.82 -33.59 7.72
C VAL A 249 15.08 -32.49 8.75
N LEU A 250 15.22 -32.85 10.02
CA LEU A 250 15.68 -31.92 11.04
C LEU A 250 17.16 -31.59 10.83
N ALA A 251 17.47 -30.31 10.65
CA ALA A 251 18.85 -29.87 10.48
C ALA A 251 19.69 -30.20 11.72
N ALA A 252 20.92 -30.65 11.52
CA ALA A 252 21.91 -30.82 12.56
C ALA A 252 22.35 -29.44 13.10
N PRO A 253 22.40 -29.24 14.43
CA PRO A 253 22.84 -27.99 15.01
C PRO A 253 24.35 -27.76 14.80
N HIS A 254 24.75 -26.50 14.57
CA HIS A 254 26.14 -26.09 14.57
C HIS A 254 26.39 -25.03 15.65
N ASP A 255 27.27 -25.35 16.59
CA ASP A 255 27.55 -24.49 17.75
C ASP A 255 29.00 -24.66 18.24
N ASN A 256 29.48 -23.71 19.03
CA ASN A 256 30.71 -23.83 19.82
C ASN A 256 30.34 -24.10 21.29
N ILE A 257 30.23 -25.39 21.64
CA ILE A 257 29.96 -25.82 23.01
C ILE A 257 31.24 -26.07 23.83
N SER A 258 32.37 -25.50 23.41
CA SER A 258 33.64 -25.61 24.15
C SER A 258 33.56 -25.16 25.62
N PRO A 259 32.73 -24.17 26.03
CA PRO A 259 32.58 -23.84 27.44
C PRO A 259 32.05 -25.01 28.30
N PHE A 260 31.30 -25.93 27.69
CA PHE A 260 30.77 -27.13 28.35
C PHE A 260 31.67 -28.36 28.20
N ASN A 261 32.73 -28.28 27.40
CA ASN A 261 33.63 -29.41 27.11
C ASN A 261 34.28 -30.04 28.36
N PRO A 262 34.68 -29.28 29.41
CA PRO A 262 35.15 -29.89 30.66
C PRO A 262 34.10 -30.77 31.35
N VAL A 263 32.81 -30.39 31.24
CA VAL A 263 31.69 -31.17 31.80
C VAL A 263 31.44 -32.40 30.93
N PHE A 264 31.48 -32.26 29.61
CA PHE A 264 31.31 -33.38 28.67
C PHE A 264 32.41 -34.43 28.81
N ALA A 265 33.66 -34.00 29.00
CA ALA A 265 34.79 -34.90 29.24
C ALA A 265 34.61 -35.74 30.52
N GLN A 266 34.02 -35.18 31.57
CA GLN A 266 33.78 -35.89 32.84
C GLN A 266 32.58 -36.85 32.79
N THR A 267 31.63 -36.61 31.89
CA THR A 267 30.36 -37.35 31.79
C THR A 267 30.39 -38.43 30.70
N GLY A 268 31.50 -38.58 29.98
CA GLY A 268 31.65 -39.54 28.87
C GLY A 268 30.87 -39.14 27.62
N GLN A 269 30.42 -37.89 27.53
CA GLN A 269 29.78 -37.33 26.35
C GLN A 269 30.81 -37.07 25.25
N PRO A 270 30.39 -37.00 23.96
CA PRO A 270 31.29 -36.63 22.88
C PRO A 270 31.97 -35.29 23.19
N THR A 271 33.29 -35.23 22.98
CA THR A 271 34.04 -33.98 23.05
C THR A 271 33.92 -33.25 21.72
N PHE A 272 33.93 -31.92 21.78
CA PHE A 272 33.77 -31.06 20.61
C PHE A 272 34.97 -30.12 20.46
N PRO A 273 35.33 -29.72 19.22
CA PRO A 273 36.36 -28.71 18.97
C PRO A 273 36.04 -27.38 19.65
N ASP A 274 37.08 -26.60 19.91
CA ASP A 274 36.95 -25.21 20.35
C ASP A 274 36.70 -24.27 19.15
N ALA A 275 35.61 -24.54 18.45
CA ALA A 275 35.14 -23.81 17.28
C ALA A 275 33.69 -24.20 16.99
N TYR A 276 32.99 -23.40 16.20
CA TYR A 276 31.69 -23.80 15.67
C TYR A 276 31.81 -25.06 14.83
N THR A 277 31.13 -26.12 15.23
CA THR A 277 31.11 -27.40 14.51
C THR A 277 29.71 -27.98 14.43
N ASN A 278 29.51 -29.03 13.63
CA ASN A 278 28.30 -29.85 13.67
C ASN A 278 28.28 -30.65 14.97
N ILE A 279 27.31 -30.35 15.82
CA ILE A 279 27.13 -30.98 17.13
C ILE A 279 25.99 -32.01 17.12
N SER A 280 25.63 -32.59 15.97
CA SER A 280 24.57 -33.62 15.86
C SER A 280 24.73 -34.84 16.76
N ARG A 281 25.95 -35.13 17.24
CA ARG A 281 26.20 -36.18 18.23
C ARG A 281 25.83 -35.78 19.65
N PHE A 282 25.59 -34.49 19.91
CA PHE A 282 25.09 -33.99 21.18
C PHE A 282 23.59 -34.28 21.27
N PRO A 283 23.13 -35.08 22.25
CA PRO A 283 21.72 -35.38 22.40
C PRO A 283 20.94 -34.10 22.76
N MET A 284 19.96 -33.74 21.92
CA MET A 284 19.16 -32.52 22.10
C MET A 284 17.89 -32.75 22.93
N ASP A 285 17.57 -33.99 23.26
CA ASP A 285 16.30 -34.36 23.91
C ASP A 285 16.09 -33.64 25.24
N ALA A 286 17.13 -33.50 26.07
CA ALA A 286 17.03 -32.75 27.32
C ALA A 286 16.72 -31.26 27.08
N ILE A 287 17.37 -30.63 26.11
CA ILE A 287 17.15 -29.21 25.79
C ILE A 287 15.73 -28.99 25.25
N VAL A 288 15.30 -29.83 24.31
CA VAL A 288 13.99 -29.72 23.66
C VAL A 288 12.86 -29.99 24.66
N SER A 289 12.99 -31.04 25.48
CA SER A 289 11.97 -31.38 26.48
C SER A 289 11.83 -30.33 27.58
N LEU A 290 12.93 -29.70 28.02
CA LEU A 290 12.88 -28.56 28.95
C LEU A 290 12.27 -27.33 28.31
N ALA A 291 12.55 -27.06 27.03
CA ALA A 291 12.00 -25.91 26.33
C ALA A 291 10.48 -25.95 26.22
N PHE A 292 9.90 -27.14 25.96
CA PHE A 292 8.45 -27.41 26.00
C PHE A 292 7.59 -26.28 25.36
N ALA A 293 6.56 -25.76 26.02
CA ALA A 293 5.75 -24.64 25.52
C ALA A 293 6.50 -23.30 25.49
N GLY A 294 7.68 -23.21 26.10
CA GLY A 294 8.56 -22.06 25.96
C GLY A 294 9.38 -22.06 24.67
N GLY A 295 9.59 -23.22 24.02
CA GLY A 295 10.50 -23.30 22.87
C GLY A 295 10.63 -24.64 22.13
N GLY A 296 9.69 -25.55 22.27
CA GLY A 296 9.82 -26.93 21.78
C GLY A 296 9.30 -27.19 20.36
N ILE A 297 8.64 -26.23 19.71
CA ILE A 297 8.11 -26.45 18.35
C ILE A 297 9.26 -26.56 17.34
N VAL A 298 9.07 -27.44 16.36
CA VAL A 298 9.90 -27.60 15.17
C VAL A 298 9.07 -27.21 13.94
N SER A 299 9.69 -26.56 12.95
CA SER A 299 9.01 -26.16 11.71
C SER A 299 10.00 -25.97 10.55
N ASN A 300 9.49 -25.84 9.32
CA ASN A 300 10.22 -25.26 8.18
C ASN A 300 9.94 -23.74 8.07
N ALA A 301 10.66 -23.04 7.18
CA ALA A 301 10.52 -21.59 7.07
C ALA A 301 9.16 -21.17 6.46
N THR A 302 8.63 -21.98 5.54
CA THR A 302 7.36 -21.71 4.84
C THR A 302 6.17 -21.69 5.79
N ASP A 303 5.99 -22.75 6.58
CA ASP A 303 4.90 -22.85 7.54
C ASP A 303 5.08 -21.82 8.66
N LEU A 304 6.32 -21.51 9.04
CA LEU A 304 6.57 -20.48 10.02
C LEU A 304 6.19 -19.08 9.50
N ALA A 305 6.43 -18.78 8.23
CA ALA A 305 5.96 -17.55 7.61
C ALA A 305 4.42 -17.52 7.46
N GLU A 306 3.79 -18.65 7.15
CA GLU A 306 2.33 -18.75 7.13
C GLU A 306 1.73 -18.52 8.52
N TRP A 307 2.34 -19.08 9.57
CA TRP A 307 1.94 -18.81 10.96
C TRP A 307 2.04 -17.33 11.32
N GLY A 308 3.17 -16.69 11.01
CA GLY A 308 3.36 -15.26 11.27
C GLY A 308 2.29 -14.41 10.58
N ASP A 309 2.04 -14.67 9.30
CA ASP A 309 1.00 -13.97 8.53
C ASP A 309 -0.40 -14.23 9.10
N ALA A 310 -0.71 -15.48 9.43
CA ALA A 310 -2.00 -15.86 9.97
C ALA A 310 -2.27 -15.23 11.34
N LEU A 311 -1.26 -15.18 12.22
CA LEU A 311 -1.38 -14.57 13.54
C LEU A 311 -1.64 -13.07 13.43
N PHE A 312 -0.77 -12.33 12.74
CA PHE A 312 -0.83 -10.88 12.72
C PHE A 312 -1.91 -10.29 11.81
N ARG A 313 -2.46 -11.08 10.89
CA ARG A 313 -3.64 -10.71 10.07
C ARG A 313 -4.95 -11.29 10.61
N GLY A 314 -4.96 -11.81 11.85
CA GLY A 314 -6.19 -12.23 12.54
C GLY A 314 -6.85 -13.50 12.00
N ARG A 315 -6.10 -14.36 11.32
CA ARG A 315 -6.59 -15.67 10.79
C ARG A 315 -6.33 -16.83 11.75
N ALA A 316 -5.32 -16.73 12.61
CA ALA A 316 -4.94 -17.83 13.52
C ALA A 316 -5.72 -17.87 14.84
N THR A 317 -6.35 -16.76 15.23
CA THR A 317 -7.07 -16.61 16.51
C THR A 317 -8.16 -15.54 16.36
N SER A 318 -8.98 -15.35 17.40
CA SER A 318 -9.97 -14.28 17.42
C SER A 318 -9.31 -12.88 17.38
N GLN A 319 -10.01 -11.89 16.79
CA GLN A 319 -9.53 -10.51 16.79
C GLN A 319 -9.27 -9.99 18.20
N ALA A 320 -10.14 -10.33 19.17
CA ALA A 320 -9.98 -9.93 20.56
C ALA A 320 -8.70 -10.51 21.20
N THR A 321 -8.31 -11.73 20.82
CA THR A 321 -7.05 -12.33 21.27
C THR A 321 -5.84 -11.62 20.68
N LEU A 322 -5.88 -11.34 19.37
CA LEU A 322 -4.82 -10.58 18.71
C LEU A 322 -4.66 -9.18 19.31
N ASP A 323 -5.77 -8.47 19.54
CA ASP A 323 -5.78 -7.15 20.16
C ASP A 323 -5.15 -7.20 21.56
N MET A 324 -5.51 -8.18 22.40
CA MET A 324 -4.86 -8.36 23.72
C MET A 324 -3.35 -8.60 23.60
N MET A 325 -2.89 -9.37 22.61
CA MET A 325 -1.46 -9.59 22.38
C MET A 325 -0.76 -8.28 21.97
N LEU A 326 -1.33 -7.52 21.05
CA LEU A 326 -0.74 -6.27 20.55
C LEU A 326 -0.75 -5.16 21.60
N GLU A 327 -1.86 -4.97 22.30
CA GLU A 327 -2.01 -3.96 23.36
C GLU A 327 -1.13 -4.26 24.58
N SER A 328 -0.73 -5.52 24.77
CA SER A 328 0.16 -5.91 25.86
C SER A 328 1.62 -5.50 25.66
N ILE A 329 2.04 -5.05 24.47
CA ILE A 329 3.42 -4.68 24.17
C ILE A 329 3.87 -3.56 25.12
N SER A 330 5.03 -3.76 25.76
CA SER A 330 5.56 -2.80 26.74
C SER A 330 5.87 -1.44 26.11
N SER A 331 5.76 -0.38 26.90
CA SER A 331 6.20 0.97 26.50
C SER A 331 7.71 1.17 26.55
N SER A 332 8.44 0.24 27.17
CA SER A 332 9.89 0.30 27.35
C SER A 332 10.56 -0.96 26.79
N PRO A 333 11.74 -0.82 26.16
CA PRO A 333 12.44 -1.95 25.58
C PRO A 333 13.15 -2.78 26.67
N ASP A 334 13.39 -4.04 26.34
CA ASP A 334 14.29 -4.93 27.07
C ASP A 334 15.76 -4.56 26.81
N MET A 335 16.68 -5.30 27.42
CA MET A 335 18.13 -5.05 27.28
C MET A 335 18.65 -5.21 25.84
N ASN A 336 17.90 -5.90 24.98
CA ASN A 336 18.23 -6.09 23.57
C ASN A 336 17.55 -5.06 22.67
N GLY A 337 16.74 -4.14 23.22
CA GLY A 337 16.01 -3.14 22.46
C GLY A 337 14.61 -3.56 22.00
N ASN A 338 14.14 -4.76 22.35
CA ASN A 338 12.81 -5.26 21.93
C ASN A 338 11.74 -4.91 22.96
N PHE A 339 10.51 -4.66 22.51
CA PHE A 339 9.39 -4.39 23.42
C PHE A 339 8.55 -5.66 23.59
N LEU A 340 8.43 -6.15 24.82
CA LEU A 340 7.82 -7.44 25.12
C LEU A 340 6.30 -7.32 25.29
N GLY A 341 5.54 -8.15 24.58
CA GLY A 341 4.12 -8.40 24.79
C GLY A 341 3.84 -9.85 25.15
N TYR A 342 2.57 -10.26 25.08
CA TYR A 342 2.13 -11.63 25.33
C TYR A 342 2.51 -12.53 24.16
N GLY A 343 3.66 -13.20 24.30
CA GLY A 343 4.17 -14.21 23.37
C GLY A 343 4.77 -13.63 22.09
N ILE A 344 4.68 -12.32 21.91
CA ILE A 344 5.19 -11.54 20.78
C ILE A 344 6.07 -10.41 21.28
N LYS A 345 6.83 -9.82 20.36
CA LYS A 345 7.69 -8.66 20.57
C LYS A 345 7.52 -7.67 19.44
N GLN A 346 7.68 -6.39 19.76
CA GLN A 346 8.04 -5.40 18.78
C GLN A 346 9.57 -5.41 18.60
N ILE A 347 10.02 -5.59 17.37
CA ILE A 347 11.43 -5.77 17.01
C ILE A 347 11.86 -4.58 16.13
N PRO A 348 12.61 -3.60 16.66
CA PRO A 348 13.06 -2.43 15.90
C PRO A 348 14.32 -2.71 15.06
N HIS A 349 14.71 -3.99 14.96
CA HIS A 349 15.98 -4.39 14.35
C HIS A 349 15.83 -4.87 12.91
N ILE A 350 14.76 -4.55 12.17
CA ILE A 350 14.65 -4.93 10.74
C ILE A 350 14.71 -3.70 9.84
N SER A 351 14.00 -2.63 10.20
CA SER A 351 13.97 -1.36 9.49
C SER A 351 14.20 -0.21 10.47
N ASP A 352 14.86 0.86 10.02
CA ASP A 352 15.14 2.04 10.85
C ASP A 352 13.89 2.90 11.08
N SER A 353 12.84 2.71 10.27
CA SER A 353 11.63 3.54 10.26
C SER A 353 10.32 2.76 10.39
N GLU A 354 10.36 1.44 10.31
CA GLU A 354 9.15 0.60 10.30
C GLU A 354 9.17 -0.40 11.45
N VAL A 355 7.97 -0.68 11.96
CA VAL A 355 7.75 -1.58 13.07
C VAL A 355 7.55 -3.00 12.57
N PHE A 356 8.26 -3.95 13.19
CA PHE A 356 8.06 -5.38 12.97
C PHE A 356 7.57 -6.03 14.26
N LEU A 357 6.60 -6.92 14.12
CA LEU A 357 6.01 -7.71 15.19
C LEU A 357 6.39 -9.17 15.02
N GLY A 358 6.74 -9.88 16.08
CA GLY A 358 7.12 -11.28 15.95
C GLY A 358 7.87 -11.83 17.14
N HIS A 359 8.76 -12.78 16.90
CA HIS A 359 9.62 -13.33 17.94
C HIS A 359 10.86 -13.99 17.30
N ASN A 360 11.94 -14.08 18.08
CA ASN A 360 13.15 -14.82 17.70
C ASN A 360 13.29 -16.13 18.49
N GLY A 361 14.09 -17.06 17.98
CA GLY A 361 14.50 -18.27 18.68
C GLY A 361 16.03 -18.33 18.77
N ASP A 362 16.50 -18.66 19.96
CA ASP A 362 17.91 -18.74 20.30
C ASP A 362 18.10 -19.83 21.35
N ALA A 363 18.77 -20.92 20.93
CA ALA A 363 19.31 -21.93 21.81
C ALA A 363 20.31 -22.79 21.02
N VAL A 364 20.92 -23.76 21.71
CA VAL A 364 22.06 -24.55 21.24
C VAL A 364 21.95 -24.94 19.76
N GLY A 365 22.80 -24.33 18.95
CA GLY A 365 22.98 -24.61 17.53
C GLY A 365 21.88 -24.14 16.57
N TYR A 366 20.83 -23.43 17.00
CA TYR A 366 19.87 -22.82 16.07
C TYR A 366 19.57 -21.35 16.38
N ARG A 367 19.41 -20.57 15.31
CA ARG A 367 19.07 -19.15 15.33
C ARG A 367 17.90 -18.92 14.39
N THR A 368 16.80 -18.37 14.90
CA THR A 368 15.59 -18.18 14.12
C THR A 368 14.96 -16.82 14.36
N VAL A 369 14.25 -16.30 13.37
CA VAL A 369 13.35 -15.15 13.54
C VAL A 369 12.12 -15.32 12.67
N MET A 370 10.96 -14.96 13.22
CA MET A 370 9.73 -14.75 12.46
C MET A 370 9.23 -13.35 12.81
N VAL A 371 9.03 -12.52 11.78
CA VAL A 371 8.56 -11.13 11.92
C VAL A 371 7.55 -10.77 10.84
N HIS A 372 6.62 -9.89 11.19
CA HIS A 372 5.58 -9.34 10.32
C HIS A 372 5.59 -7.81 10.37
N GLN A 373 5.51 -7.17 9.21
CA GLN A 373 5.32 -5.72 9.05
C GLN A 373 3.84 -5.48 8.69
N PRO A 374 3.04 -4.90 9.59
CA PRO A 374 1.58 -4.86 9.45
C PRO A 374 1.06 -3.84 8.42
N GLU A 375 1.80 -2.78 8.13
CA GLU A 375 1.34 -1.76 7.17
C GLU A 375 1.50 -2.19 5.70
N ARG A 376 2.35 -3.19 5.45
CA ARG A 376 2.75 -3.69 4.12
C ARG A 376 2.46 -5.18 3.94
N ASP A 377 1.85 -5.82 4.94
CA ASP A 377 1.56 -7.25 4.98
C ASP A 377 2.78 -8.13 4.65
N VAL A 378 3.96 -7.81 5.20
CA VAL A 378 5.20 -8.56 4.91
C VAL A 378 5.58 -9.46 6.07
N THR A 379 5.60 -10.76 5.86
CA THR A 379 6.10 -11.75 6.82
C THR A 379 7.42 -12.34 6.35
N LEU A 380 8.40 -12.39 7.26
CA LEU A 380 9.72 -12.99 7.04
C LEU A 380 9.95 -14.08 8.08
N ALA A 381 10.35 -15.25 7.63
CA ALA A 381 10.83 -16.33 8.49
C ALA A 381 12.26 -16.70 8.09
N VAL A 382 13.16 -16.79 9.05
CA VAL A 382 14.54 -17.23 8.87
C VAL A 382 14.82 -18.33 9.88
N LEU A 383 15.31 -19.45 9.39
CA LEU A 383 15.74 -20.60 10.18
C LEU A 383 17.19 -20.91 9.84
N SER A 384 18.08 -20.88 10.84
CA SER A 384 19.46 -21.31 10.67
C SER A 384 19.83 -22.33 11.74
N ASN A 385 20.59 -23.35 11.34
CA ASN A 385 21.20 -24.34 12.22
C ASN A 385 22.64 -23.94 12.62
N PHE A 386 22.91 -22.63 12.72
CA PHE A 386 24.22 -22.11 13.08
C PHE A 386 24.09 -21.06 14.18
N ALA A 387 24.64 -21.35 15.35
CA ALA A 387 24.58 -20.48 16.52
C ALA A 387 25.27 -19.12 16.31
N GLY A 388 26.22 -19.02 15.37
CA GLY A 388 26.86 -17.76 14.99
C GLY A 388 26.07 -16.90 14.00
N ALA A 389 24.91 -17.35 13.51
CA ALA A 389 24.10 -16.58 12.58
C ALA A 389 23.38 -15.41 13.25
N ASP A 390 23.30 -14.26 12.57
CA ASP A 390 22.40 -13.17 12.91
C ASP A 390 21.12 -13.24 12.03
N PRO A 391 20.01 -13.81 12.56
CA PRO A 391 18.77 -13.94 11.79
C PRO A 391 18.10 -12.59 11.50
N TYR A 392 18.36 -11.55 12.30
CA TYR A 392 17.82 -10.20 12.05
C TYR A 392 18.54 -9.53 10.88
N ALA A 393 19.86 -9.72 10.75
CA ALA A 393 20.61 -9.23 9.60
C ALA A 393 20.13 -9.88 8.30
N ILE A 394 19.88 -11.20 8.31
CA ILE A 394 19.32 -11.94 7.16
C ILE A 394 17.92 -11.41 6.80
N ALA A 395 17.02 -11.30 7.78
CA ALA A 395 15.66 -10.78 7.56
C ALA A 395 15.69 -9.33 7.03
N ARG A 396 16.54 -8.46 7.57
CA ARG A 396 16.76 -7.09 7.08
C ARG A 396 17.22 -7.08 5.62
N ALA A 397 18.17 -7.95 5.26
CA ALA A 397 18.68 -8.02 3.89
C ALA A 397 17.59 -8.47 2.91
N LEU A 398 16.79 -9.48 3.27
CA LEU A 398 15.64 -9.93 2.49
C LEU A 398 14.59 -8.82 2.32
N TYR A 399 14.26 -8.12 3.40
CA TYR A 399 13.31 -7.02 3.36
C TYR A 399 13.77 -5.88 2.44
N ARG A 400 15.04 -5.45 2.57
CA ARG A 400 15.64 -4.43 1.68
C ARG A 400 15.66 -4.87 0.22
N ALA A 401 15.76 -6.16 -0.06
CA ALA A 401 15.71 -6.70 -1.41
C ALA A 401 14.31 -6.60 -2.06
N LEU A 402 13.26 -6.25 -1.30
CA LEU A 402 11.93 -5.95 -1.81
C LEU A 402 11.71 -4.47 -2.16
N ALA A 403 12.64 -3.57 -1.78
CA ALA A 403 12.42 -2.13 -1.88
C ALA A 403 12.21 -1.66 -3.34
N PRO A 404 11.05 -1.05 -3.68
CA PRO A 404 10.72 -0.70 -5.06
C PRO A 404 11.66 0.38 -5.63
N GLN A 405 11.75 0.45 -6.96
CA GLN A 405 12.50 1.50 -7.64
C GLN A 405 11.74 2.00 -8.86
N ILE A 406 11.61 3.33 -9.00
CA ILE A 406 11.12 3.97 -10.22
C ILE A 406 12.32 4.38 -11.07
N SER A 407 12.43 3.78 -12.26
CA SER A 407 13.50 4.07 -13.22
C SER A 407 13.10 5.19 -14.18
N SER A 408 11.87 5.16 -14.68
CA SER A 408 11.34 6.16 -15.61
C SER A 408 9.81 6.14 -15.64
N PHE A 409 9.22 7.16 -16.24
CA PHE A 409 7.79 7.18 -16.56
C PHE A 409 7.55 7.89 -17.90
N SER A 410 6.46 7.53 -18.57
CA SER A 410 6.05 8.12 -19.85
C SER A 410 4.52 8.11 -20.00
N PRO A 411 3.90 9.20 -20.50
CA PRO A 411 4.52 10.47 -20.88
C PRO A 411 5.04 11.26 -19.66
N LYS A 412 5.88 12.28 -19.89
CA LYS A 412 6.43 13.14 -18.82
C LYS A 412 5.47 14.25 -18.35
N GLN A 413 4.40 14.46 -19.10
CA GLN A 413 3.38 15.44 -18.85
C GLN A 413 2.04 14.94 -19.39
N GLY A 414 0.94 15.41 -18.83
CA GLY A 414 -0.40 15.01 -19.27
C GLY A 414 -1.51 15.73 -18.51
N LEU A 415 -2.71 15.71 -19.09
CA LEU A 415 -3.93 16.19 -18.43
C LEU A 415 -4.40 15.16 -17.39
N PRO A 416 -5.25 15.55 -16.43
CA PRO A 416 -6.02 14.57 -15.67
C PRO A 416 -6.71 13.55 -16.59
N GLY A 417 -6.71 12.28 -16.17
CA GLY A 417 -7.14 11.12 -16.97
C GLY A 417 -6.07 10.55 -17.91
N THR A 418 -4.88 11.15 -18.02
CA THR A 418 -3.78 10.58 -18.79
C THR A 418 -3.27 9.31 -18.11
N THR A 419 -3.19 8.20 -18.84
CA THR A 419 -2.49 7.00 -18.36
C THR A 419 -0.98 7.19 -18.51
N VAL A 420 -0.25 7.02 -17.42
CA VAL A 420 1.21 7.09 -17.33
C VAL A 420 1.75 5.68 -17.09
N THR A 421 2.65 5.24 -17.96
CA THR A 421 3.43 4.02 -17.73
C THR A 421 4.63 4.37 -16.87
N ILE A 422 4.80 3.65 -15.76
CA ILE A 422 5.89 3.76 -14.80
C ILE A 422 6.72 2.49 -14.94
N ASP A 423 7.97 2.64 -15.38
CA ASP A 423 8.95 1.55 -15.50
C ASP A 423 9.90 1.59 -14.30
N GLY A 424 10.22 0.41 -13.78
CA GLY A 424 10.98 0.30 -12.55
C GLY A 424 11.45 -1.12 -12.28
N LYS A 425 11.71 -1.39 -11.01
CA LYS A 425 12.02 -2.73 -10.50
C LYS A 425 11.21 -2.98 -9.23
N ARG A 426 10.86 -4.25 -9.00
CA ARG A 426 10.21 -4.73 -7.77
C ARG A 426 8.84 -4.08 -7.54
N LEU A 427 8.09 -3.90 -8.61
CA LEU A 427 6.79 -3.23 -8.62
C LEU A 427 5.60 -4.21 -8.51
N ALA A 428 5.85 -5.52 -8.43
CA ALA A 428 4.79 -6.53 -8.41
C ALA A 428 3.85 -6.39 -7.21
N THR A 429 4.38 -5.93 -6.07
CA THR A 429 3.65 -5.76 -4.81
C THR A 429 3.19 -4.32 -4.59
N THR A 430 3.04 -3.53 -5.66
CA THR A 430 2.58 -2.14 -5.56
C THR A 430 1.16 -2.08 -4.98
N THR A 431 0.98 -1.30 -3.91
CA THR A 431 -0.31 -1.08 -3.25
C THR A 431 -0.86 0.33 -3.45
N SER A 432 -0.01 1.31 -3.74
CA SER A 432 -0.43 2.68 -4.00
C SER A 432 0.47 3.39 -5.02
N VAL A 433 -0.12 4.26 -5.83
CA VAL A 433 0.60 5.22 -6.68
C VAL A 433 -0.01 6.59 -6.45
N ARG A 434 0.83 7.61 -6.25
CA ARG A 434 0.39 8.99 -6.05
C ARG A 434 1.12 9.96 -6.98
N PHE A 435 0.40 10.98 -7.47
CA PHE A 435 0.96 12.12 -8.20
C PHE A 435 0.99 13.33 -7.26
N ASN A 436 2.18 13.71 -6.80
CA ASN A 436 2.38 14.80 -5.84
C ASN A 436 1.47 14.67 -4.60
N GLY A 437 1.42 13.47 -4.02
CA GLY A 437 0.59 13.15 -2.85
C GLY A 437 -0.87 12.79 -3.15
N VAL A 438 -1.38 13.03 -4.36
CA VAL A 438 -2.76 12.68 -4.75
C VAL A 438 -2.82 11.25 -5.26
N GLU A 439 -3.66 10.42 -4.63
CA GLU A 439 -3.84 9.01 -4.98
C GLU A 439 -4.39 8.80 -6.39
N ALA A 440 -3.86 7.80 -7.09
CA ALA A 440 -4.22 7.46 -8.45
C ALA A 440 -4.70 6.02 -8.59
N ASP A 441 -5.67 5.83 -9.48
CA ASP A 441 -6.00 4.50 -9.99
C ASP A 441 -4.80 3.94 -10.75
N PHE A 442 -4.45 2.68 -10.49
CA PHE A 442 -3.31 2.04 -11.12
C PHE A 442 -3.56 0.57 -11.44
N THR A 443 -2.66 0.00 -12.22
CA THR A 443 -2.64 -1.42 -12.58
C THR A 443 -1.19 -1.89 -12.60
N VAL A 444 -0.91 -2.95 -11.86
CA VAL A 444 0.40 -3.63 -11.92
C VAL A 444 0.42 -4.50 -13.18
N ILE A 445 1.41 -4.27 -14.05
CA ILE A 445 1.56 -4.99 -15.32
C ILE A 445 2.64 -6.08 -15.19
N SER A 446 3.69 -5.82 -14.42
CA SER A 446 4.73 -6.81 -14.11
C SER A 446 5.57 -6.33 -12.93
N GLU A 447 6.56 -7.13 -12.53
CA GLU A 447 7.55 -6.71 -11.53
C GLU A 447 8.38 -5.48 -11.95
N ASN A 448 8.33 -5.08 -13.23
CA ASN A 448 9.08 -3.96 -13.79
C ASN A 448 8.20 -2.85 -14.37
N ARG A 449 6.86 -2.96 -14.28
CA ARG A 449 5.95 -1.98 -14.89
C ARG A 449 4.61 -1.85 -14.16
N VAL A 450 4.21 -0.60 -13.93
CA VAL A 450 2.89 -0.20 -13.44
C VAL A 450 2.33 0.86 -14.38
N THR A 451 1.02 0.87 -14.61
CA THR A 451 0.33 2.01 -15.25
C THR A 451 -0.54 2.71 -14.23
N ALA A 452 -0.54 4.05 -14.21
CA ALA A 452 -1.37 4.85 -13.32
C ALA A 452 -2.08 5.97 -14.06
N VAL A 453 -3.28 6.33 -13.66
CA VAL A 453 -4.08 7.39 -14.27
C VAL A 453 -3.93 8.68 -13.48
N VAL A 454 -3.55 9.78 -14.16
CA VAL A 454 -3.39 11.09 -13.50
C VAL A 454 -4.72 11.53 -12.88
N PRO A 455 -4.79 11.74 -11.54
CA PRO A 455 -6.02 12.14 -10.85
C PRO A 455 -6.55 13.52 -11.27
N ALA A 456 -7.86 13.74 -11.13
CA ALA A 456 -8.53 15.01 -11.43
C ALA A 456 -7.93 16.21 -10.68
N THR A 457 -7.55 16.01 -9.42
CA THR A 457 -7.04 17.05 -8.50
C THR A 457 -5.51 17.04 -8.40
N ALA A 458 -4.82 16.24 -9.21
CA ALA A 458 -3.37 16.17 -9.18
C ALA A 458 -2.71 17.49 -9.60
N SER A 459 -1.55 17.75 -9.01
CA SER A 459 -0.67 18.87 -9.37
C SER A 459 0.68 18.34 -9.82
N SER A 460 1.47 19.17 -10.50
CA SER A 460 2.81 18.80 -10.95
C SER A 460 3.72 18.49 -9.74
N GLY A 461 4.42 17.37 -9.78
CA GLY A 461 5.30 16.93 -8.70
C GLY A 461 5.84 15.53 -8.96
N LEU A 462 6.51 14.95 -7.96
CA LEU A 462 7.03 13.58 -8.08
C LEU A 462 5.89 12.56 -8.10
N ILE A 463 6.12 11.46 -8.80
CA ILE A 463 5.31 10.25 -8.67
C ILE A 463 5.89 9.45 -7.52
N THR A 464 5.06 9.06 -6.56
CA THR A 464 5.43 8.17 -5.46
C THR A 464 4.68 6.85 -5.60
N LEU A 465 5.32 5.75 -5.21
CA LEU A 465 4.78 4.41 -5.27
C LEU A 465 5.10 3.68 -3.97
N GLU A 466 4.11 2.99 -3.40
CA GLU A 466 4.29 2.14 -2.23
C GLU A 466 4.18 0.66 -2.62
N ALA A 467 5.09 -0.16 -2.10
CA ALA A 467 5.10 -1.61 -2.28
C ALA A 467 5.58 -2.32 -1.01
N ALA A 468 5.67 -3.65 -1.04
CA ALA A 468 6.05 -4.48 0.12
C ALA A 468 7.35 -4.06 0.82
N GLY A 469 8.38 -3.69 0.06
CA GLY A 469 9.69 -3.32 0.63
C GLY A 469 9.90 -1.84 0.89
N GLY A 470 8.85 -1.02 0.86
CA GLY A 470 8.95 0.42 1.12
C GLY A 470 8.32 1.30 0.03
N THR A 471 8.77 2.55 -0.01
CA THR A 471 8.29 3.58 -0.93
C THR A 471 9.37 3.94 -1.95
N ALA A 472 8.99 4.16 -3.21
CA ALA A 472 9.84 4.68 -4.27
C ALA A 472 9.32 6.02 -4.77
N GLU A 473 10.23 6.95 -5.07
CA GLU A 473 9.91 8.21 -5.72
C GLU A 473 10.60 8.30 -7.08
N SER A 474 9.90 8.89 -8.04
CA SER A 474 10.47 9.21 -9.34
C SER A 474 11.58 10.26 -9.22
N LYS A 475 12.64 10.16 -10.02
CA LYS A 475 13.73 11.16 -10.03
C LYS A 475 13.36 12.52 -10.63
N ARG A 476 12.25 12.62 -11.35
CA ARG A 476 11.79 13.83 -12.05
C ARG A 476 10.31 14.01 -11.82
N SER A 477 9.85 15.25 -11.74
CA SER A 477 8.42 15.54 -11.62
C SER A 477 7.65 15.20 -12.90
N PHE A 478 6.46 14.63 -12.73
CA PHE A 478 5.44 14.61 -13.77
C PHE A 478 4.79 16.00 -13.84
N THR A 479 4.61 16.52 -15.06
CA THR A 479 3.96 17.82 -15.26
C THR A 479 2.48 17.63 -15.53
N VAL A 480 1.63 17.98 -14.57
CA VAL A 480 0.17 17.99 -14.77
C VAL A 480 -0.20 19.24 -15.57
N LEU A 481 -0.72 19.02 -16.77
CA LEU A 481 -1.27 20.07 -17.62
C LEU A 481 -2.66 20.43 -17.11
N GLN A 482 -2.95 21.72 -16.98
CA GLN A 482 -4.25 22.22 -16.53
C GLN A 482 -5.03 22.78 -17.72
N PRO A 483 -6.31 22.41 -17.91
CA PRO A 483 -7.16 23.09 -18.89
C PRO A 483 -7.30 24.55 -18.52
N ARG A 484 -7.35 25.42 -19.54
CA ARG A 484 -7.53 26.85 -19.32
C ARG A 484 -8.37 27.46 -20.42
N ILE A 485 -9.48 28.10 -20.03
CA ILE A 485 -10.20 29.01 -20.93
C ILE A 485 -9.51 30.37 -20.85
N GLN A 486 -9.01 30.85 -21.98
CA GLN A 486 -8.30 32.13 -22.07
C GLN A 486 -9.23 33.27 -22.50
N ALA A 487 -10.21 32.97 -23.35
CA ALA A 487 -11.21 33.91 -23.81
C ALA A 487 -12.50 33.19 -24.21
N PHE A 488 -13.60 33.93 -24.27
CA PHE A 488 -14.84 33.47 -24.86
C PHE A 488 -15.51 34.61 -25.66
N TYR A 489 -16.32 34.24 -26.66
CA TYR A 489 -17.05 35.20 -27.49
C TYR A 489 -18.34 34.58 -28.07
N PRO A 490 -19.46 35.33 -28.12
CA PRO A 490 -19.68 36.65 -27.49
C PRO A 490 -19.61 36.59 -25.96
N ASP A 491 -19.47 37.73 -25.30
CA ASP A 491 -19.43 37.84 -23.83
C ASP A 491 -20.84 37.85 -23.19
N ARG A 492 -21.87 37.86 -24.03
CA ARG A 492 -23.29 37.90 -23.66
C ARG A 492 -24.17 37.20 -24.69
N GLY A 493 -25.34 36.72 -24.29
CA GLY A 493 -26.28 36.07 -25.19
C GLY A 493 -27.58 35.59 -24.53
N TRP A 494 -28.53 35.15 -25.36
CA TRP A 494 -29.76 34.48 -24.96
C TRP A 494 -29.56 32.96 -24.86
N PRO A 495 -30.41 32.21 -24.13
CA PRO A 495 -30.51 30.76 -24.33
C PRO A 495 -30.62 30.40 -25.83
N GLY A 496 -29.87 29.39 -26.27
CA GLY A 496 -29.71 29.01 -27.68
C GLY A 496 -28.59 29.76 -28.43
N SER A 497 -28.00 30.81 -27.85
CA SER A 497 -26.85 31.49 -28.45
C SER A 497 -25.63 30.58 -28.48
N LYS A 498 -24.80 30.71 -29.52
CA LYS A 498 -23.54 29.97 -29.62
C LYS A 498 -22.39 30.79 -29.06
N VAL A 499 -21.64 30.22 -28.13
CA VAL A 499 -20.49 30.81 -27.47
C VAL A 499 -19.25 29.99 -27.77
N LEU A 500 -18.23 30.65 -28.28
CA LEU A 500 -16.95 30.04 -28.57
C LEU A 500 -16.01 30.25 -27.38
N LEU A 501 -15.45 29.16 -26.87
CA LEU A 501 -14.45 29.13 -25.80
C LEU A 501 -13.08 28.86 -26.45
N VAL A 502 -12.13 29.77 -26.22
CA VAL A 502 -10.75 29.70 -26.71
C VAL A 502 -9.81 29.50 -25.54
N GLY A 503 -8.91 28.53 -25.62
CA GLY A 503 -8.06 28.17 -24.49
C GLY A 503 -6.90 27.24 -24.81
N ARG A 504 -6.47 26.47 -23.82
CA ARG A 504 -5.48 25.39 -23.95
C ARG A 504 -5.98 24.13 -23.25
N HIS A 505 -5.65 22.97 -23.80
CA HIS A 505 -5.95 21.67 -23.20
C HIS A 505 -7.45 21.39 -23.03
N LEU A 506 -8.25 21.87 -23.98
CA LEU A 506 -9.69 21.72 -24.04
C LEU A 506 -10.13 20.54 -24.91
N GLY A 507 -9.19 19.82 -25.55
CA GLY A 507 -9.49 18.82 -26.58
C GLY A 507 -10.34 17.65 -26.11
N THR A 508 -10.32 17.35 -24.81
CA THR A 508 -11.10 16.27 -24.18
C THR A 508 -12.32 16.78 -23.41
N THR A 509 -12.81 17.98 -23.71
CA THR A 509 -14.02 18.54 -23.08
C THR A 509 -15.20 17.57 -23.26
N ARG A 510 -15.78 17.13 -22.13
CA ARG A 510 -16.93 16.23 -22.05
C ARG A 510 -18.21 16.97 -21.70
N GLU A 511 -18.10 18.05 -20.94
CA GLU A 511 -19.26 18.86 -20.53
C GLU A 511 -18.88 20.35 -20.50
N VAL A 512 -19.86 21.19 -20.77
CA VAL A 512 -19.76 22.65 -20.66
C VAL A 512 -20.91 23.13 -19.79
N TYR A 513 -20.66 24.05 -18.87
CA TYR A 513 -21.65 24.61 -17.97
C TYR A 513 -21.65 26.13 -18.05
N PHE A 514 -22.84 26.73 -18.03
CA PHE A 514 -23.07 28.16 -17.90
C PHE A 514 -23.60 28.44 -16.50
N ASN A 515 -22.74 28.96 -15.63
CA ASN A 515 -23.03 29.21 -14.21
C ASN A 515 -23.72 28.02 -13.50
N GLY A 516 -23.17 26.81 -13.67
CA GLY A 516 -23.71 25.58 -13.10
C GLY A 516 -24.81 24.89 -13.93
N VAL A 517 -25.34 25.52 -14.98
CA VAL A 517 -26.34 24.91 -15.88
C VAL A 517 -25.64 24.23 -17.06
N LYS A 518 -25.84 22.91 -17.21
CA LYS A 518 -25.19 22.11 -18.26
C LYS A 518 -25.69 22.49 -19.65
N ALA A 519 -24.77 22.75 -20.57
CA ALA A 519 -25.09 22.92 -21.99
C ALA A 519 -25.48 21.59 -22.62
N GLU A 520 -26.66 21.53 -23.25
CA GLU A 520 -27.13 20.32 -23.96
C GLU A 520 -26.34 20.05 -25.24
N LYS A 521 -25.83 21.10 -25.88
CA LYS A 521 -25.11 21.03 -27.15
C LYS A 521 -23.79 21.78 -27.06
N PHE A 522 -22.71 21.07 -27.32
CA PHE A 522 -21.40 21.66 -27.57
C PHE A 522 -20.61 20.78 -28.52
N ARG A 523 -19.56 21.34 -29.11
CA ARG A 523 -18.60 20.63 -29.94
C ARG A 523 -17.19 21.11 -29.67
N THR A 524 -16.30 20.18 -29.39
CA THR A 524 -14.86 20.43 -29.36
C THR A 524 -14.31 20.32 -30.77
N TYR A 525 -13.67 21.37 -31.26
CA TYR A 525 -13.07 21.40 -32.59
C TYR A 525 -11.58 21.08 -32.54
N PHE A 526 -10.88 21.68 -31.57
CA PHE A 526 -9.43 21.54 -31.38
C PHE A 526 -9.09 21.58 -29.89
N ASP A 527 -7.83 21.30 -29.54
CA ASP A 527 -7.33 21.40 -28.16
C ASP A 527 -7.47 22.81 -27.55
N PHE A 528 -7.69 23.82 -28.38
CA PHE A 528 -7.84 25.21 -27.93
C PHE A 528 -9.25 25.78 -28.21
N LEU A 529 -10.20 25.00 -28.72
CA LEU A 529 -11.46 25.54 -29.24
C LEU A 529 -12.68 24.65 -28.97
N VAL A 530 -13.63 25.18 -28.20
CA VAL A 530 -14.93 24.55 -27.91
C VAL A 530 -16.05 25.52 -28.29
N LEU A 531 -17.07 25.06 -29.01
CA LEU A 531 -18.29 25.81 -29.29
C LEU A 531 -19.42 25.24 -28.45
N ALA A 532 -20.06 26.04 -27.60
CA ALA A 532 -21.16 25.61 -26.75
C ALA A 532 -22.42 26.46 -27.00
N GLU A 533 -23.58 25.83 -26.89
CA GLU A 533 -24.87 26.51 -26.94
C GLU A 533 -25.32 26.87 -25.50
N VAL A 534 -25.75 28.11 -25.28
CA VAL A 534 -26.24 28.56 -23.98
C VAL A 534 -27.51 27.77 -23.62
N PRO A 535 -27.55 27.05 -22.49
CA PRO A 535 -28.71 26.23 -22.14
C PRO A 535 -29.89 27.08 -21.66
N GLN A 536 -31.09 26.49 -21.72
CA GLN A 536 -32.26 27.05 -21.06
C GLN A 536 -32.04 27.11 -19.54
N GLY A 537 -32.49 28.21 -18.91
CA GLY A 537 -32.31 28.44 -17.48
C GLY A 537 -30.90 28.88 -17.05
N ALA A 538 -29.97 29.09 -18.00
CA ALA A 538 -28.67 29.68 -17.69
C ALA A 538 -28.84 31.06 -17.04
N THR A 539 -28.00 31.35 -16.05
CA THR A 539 -27.91 32.66 -15.38
C THR A 539 -26.55 33.30 -15.66
N THR A 540 -26.45 34.62 -15.50
CA THR A 540 -25.17 35.34 -15.63
C THR A 540 -24.15 34.78 -14.65
N GLY A 541 -22.98 34.42 -15.17
CA GLY A 541 -21.88 33.87 -14.37
C GLY A 541 -20.82 33.21 -15.23
N LYS A 542 -19.84 32.56 -14.61
CA LYS A 542 -18.73 31.92 -15.32
C LYS A 542 -19.19 30.74 -16.17
N ILE A 543 -18.53 30.56 -17.30
CA ILE A 543 -18.63 29.32 -18.08
C ILE A 543 -17.53 28.38 -17.58
N SER A 544 -17.84 27.11 -17.37
CA SER A 544 -16.85 26.08 -17.08
C SER A 544 -16.88 24.96 -18.11
N VAL A 545 -15.72 24.31 -18.28
CA VAL A 545 -15.58 23.06 -19.03
C VAL A 545 -15.09 21.97 -18.08
N LEU A 546 -15.63 20.77 -18.24
CA LEU A 546 -15.16 19.55 -17.59
C LEU A 546 -14.58 18.61 -18.65
N LEU A 547 -13.34 18.21 -18.47
CA LEU A 547 -12.67 17.23 -19.33
C LEU A 547 -13.09 15.80 -18.96
N SER A 548 -12.96 14.87 -19.91
CA SER A 548 -13.23 13.44 -19.68
C SER A 548 -12.43 12.83 -18.52
N GLY A 549 -11.25 13.37 -18.20
CA GLY A 549 -10.42 12.94 -17.07
C GLY A 549 -10.62 13.74 -15.77
N GLY A 550 -11.68 14.55 -15.69
CA GLY A 550 -12.07 15.27 -14.47
C GLY A 550 -11.46 16.67 -14.29
N GLY A 551 -10.47 17.05 -15.09
CA GLY A 551 -9.91 18.41 -15.06
C GLY A 551 -10.94 19.47 -15.45
N GLN A 552 -10.92 20.63 -14.77
CA GLN A 552 -11.88 21.70 -14.99
C GLN A 552 -11.21 23.04 -15.29
N ALA A 553 -11.84 23.83 -16.15
CA ALA A 553 -11.42 25.21 -16.41
C ALA A 553 -12.62 26.15 -16.41
N TYR A 554 -12.37 27.39 -16.00
CA TYR A 554 -13.38 28.43 -15.87
C TYR A 554 -12.98 29.65 -16.71
N THR A 555 -13.96 30.38 -17.21
CA THR A 555 -13.73 31.71 -17.79
C THR A 555 -13.21 32.67 -16.73
N SER A 556 -12.39 33.64 -17.15
CA SER A 556 -11.85 34.68 -16.27
C SER A 556 -12.91 35.73 -15.88
N SER A 557 -13.94 35.91 -16.70
CA SER A 557 -15.07 36.81 -16.47
C SER A 557 -16.40 36.09 -16.71
N ASP A 558 -17.49 36.72 -16.26
CA ASP A 558 -18.84 36.18 -16.40
C ASP A 558 -19.36 36.33 -17.83
N PHE A 559 -20.09 35.32 -18.29
CA PHE A 559 -20.95 35.41 -19.45
C PHE A 559 -22.29 36.02 -19.04
N THR A 560 -22.72 37.07 -19.72
CA THR A 560 -23.95 37.79 -19.37
C THR A 560 -25.15 37.21 -20.10
N ILE A 561 -26.15 36.74 -19.35
CA ILE A 561 -27.43 36.32 -19.93
C ILE A 561 -28.32 37.54 -20.12
N TYR A 562 -28.83 37.72 -21.33
CA TYR A 562 -29.85 38.74 -21.57
C TYR A 562 -31.13 38.37 -20.81
N THR A 563 -31.60 39.30 -19.98
CA THR A 563 -32.92 39.21 -19.36
C THR A 563 -33.88 40.08 -20.16
N ILE A 564 -35.04 39.54 -20.52
CA ILE A 564 -36.19 40.39 -20.86
C ILE A 564 -36.70 40.90 -19.51
N PRO A 565 -36.74 42.22 -19.24
CA PRO A 565 -37.51 42.70 -18.10
C PRO A 565 -38.95 42.26 -18.33
N LEU A 566 -39.46 41.37 -17.46
CA LEU A 566 -40.85 40.96 -17.50
C LEU A 566 -41.69 42.20 -17.21
N LEU A 567 -42.27 42.82 -18.25
CA LEU A 567 -43.31 43.84 -18.13
C LEU A 567 -44.59 43.16 -17.63
N ALA A 568 -44.60 42.77 -16.37
CA ALA A 568 -45.75 42.21 -15.68
C ALA A 568 -45.91 42.91 -14.32
N ALA A 569 -46.21 44.21 -14.37
CA ALA A 569 -46.87 44.97 -13.30
C ALA A 569 -46.98 46.44 -13.72
N LYS A 570 -47.98 46.79 -14.54
CA LYS A 570 -48.58 48.13 -14.67
C LYS A 570 -49.73 48.09 -15.67
N ALA A 571 -50.78 47.34 -15.31
CA ALA A 571 -52.03 47.31 -16.05
C ALA A 571 -53.21 47.45 -15.07
N GLU A 572 -53.19 48.46 -14.18
CA GLU A 572 -54.38 48.76 -13.37
C GLU A 572 -54.49 50.19 -12.81
N GLU A 573 -53.70 51.17 -13.29
CA GLU A 573 -53.79 52.57 -12.81
C GLU A 573 -53.84 53.61 -13.95
N ALA A 574 -54.59 53.32 -15.01
CA ALA A 574 -54.92 54.33 -16.02
C ALA A 574 -56.38 54.17 -16.49
N LYS A 575 -57.32 54.25 -15.56
CA LYS A 575 -58.74 54.51 -15.83
C LYS A 575 -59.22 55.67 -14.96
N SER A 576 -58.74 56.88 -15.23
CA SER A 576 -59.53 58.08 -15.05
C SER A 576 -58.93 59.26 -15.80
N GLN A 577 -59.80 59.95 -16.53
CA GLN A 577 -59.68 61.30 -17.07
C GLN A 577 -59.14 61.44 -18.50
N SER A 578 -60.13 61.80 -19.31
CA SER A 578 -60.20 62.24 -20.68
C SER A 578 -59.47 63.56 -20.96
N GLU A 579 -59.11 63.69 -22.24
CA GLU A 579 -58.97 64.93 -23.03
C GLU A 579 -57.73 65.80 -22.80
N ASP A 580 -56.72 65.62 -23.65
CA ASP A 580 -56.48 66.58 -24.73
C ASP A 580 -55.73 65.93 -25.91
N LYS A 581 -56.16 66.25 -27.13
CA LYS A 581 -55.53 65.83 -28.39
C LYS A 581 -54.49 66.89 -28.75
N THR A 582 -53.22 66.50 -28.88
CA THR A 582 -52.34 66.83 -30.01
C THR A 582 -50.92 66.33 -29.76
N THR A 583 -50.25 65.95 -30.86
CA THR A 583 -48.84 65.54 -31.00
C THR A 583 -48.48 64.06 -30.77
N ARG A 584 -48.07 63.42 -31.88
CA ARG A 584 -47.35 62.15 -31.98
C ARG A 584 -46.04 62.20 -31.15
N PRO A 585 -45.64 61.12 -30.47
CA PRO A 585 -44.31 60.98 -29.92
C PRO A 585 -43.36 60.40 -30.99
N GLU A 586 -42.48 61.23 -31.55
CA GLU A 586 -41.25 60.76 -32.20
C GLU A 586 -40.08 60.99 -31.24
N ALA A 587 -39.68 59.92 -30.56
CA ALA A 587 -38.36 59.79 -29.95
C ALA A 587 -38.01 58.31 -29.85
N LEU A 588 -37.73 57.68 -31.00
CA LEU A 588 -36.89 56.49 -31.01
C LEU A 588 -35.46 56.97 -30.74
N ILE A 589 -34.93 56.64 -29.56
CA ILE A 589 -33.49 56.67 -29.30
C ILE A 589 -32.88 55.63 -30.24
N GLN A 590 -32.25 56.09 -31.32
CA GLN A 590 -31.51 55.24 -32.25
C GLN A 590 -30.18 54.89 -31.58
N GLU A 591 -30.07 53.68 -31.01
CA GLU A 591 -28.81 53.19 -30.45
C GLU A 591 -27.71 53.21 -31.51
N GLN A 592 -26.60 53.88 -31.19
CA GLN A 592 -25.46 54.03 -32.08
C GLN A 592 -24.54 52.81 -31.97
N GLU A 593 -24.93 51.70 -32.62
CA GLU A 593 -24.20 50.44 -32.54
C GLU A 593 -23.09 50.27 -33.60
N LEU A 594 -22.00 49.60 -33.21
CA LEU A 594 -21.04 48.95 -34.11
C LEU A 594 -21.31 47.45 -34.06
N MET A 595 -21.73 46.85 -35.17
CA MET A 595 -22.15 45.44 -35.22
C MET A 595 -21.52 44.70 -36.40
N ALA A 596 -21.03 43.48 -36.18
CA ALA A 596 -20.44 42.63 -37.20
C ALA A 596 -21.15 41.27 -37.23
N TYR A 597 -21.76 40.91 -38.36
CA TYR A 597 -22.50 39.66 -38.55
C TYR A 597 -22.30 39.04 -39.95
N PRO A 598 -22.36 37.70 -40.09
CA PRO A 598 -22.31 36.73 -39.01
C PRO A 598 -20.96 36.80 -38.27
N ASN A 599 -20.94 36.41 -37.00
CA ASN A 599 -19.72 36.38 -36.20
C ASN A 599 -19.88 35.32 -35.09
N PRO A 600 -19.23 34.15 -35.19
CA PRO A 600 -18.15 33.80 -36.13
C PRO A 600 -18.58 33.75 -37.60
N PHE A 601 -17.60 33.87 -38.51
CA PHE A 601 -17.79 33.81 -39.95
C PHE A 601 -16.71 32.99 -40.64
N THR A 602 -17.05 32.39 -41.78
CA THR A 602 -16.15 31.52 -42.56
C THR A 602 -15.58 32.25 -43.78
N GLU A 603 -16.44 32.96 -44.53
CA GLU A 603 -16.05 33.59 -45.80
C GLU A 603 -16.04 35.11 -45.76
N HIS A 604 -17.05 35.72 -45.14
CA HIS A 604 -17.20 37.16 -45.04
C HIS A 604 -17.97 37.55 -43.79
N VAL A 605 -17.72 38.76 -43.30
CA VAL A 605 -18.48 39.41 -42.23
C VAL A 605 -18.98 40.76 -42.71
N THR A 606 -20.22 41.10 -42.38
CA THR A 606 -20.83 42.39 -42.65
C THR A 606 -20.75 43.24 -41.40
N LEU A 607 -20.06 44.36 -41.49
CA LEU A 607 -20.07 45.42 -40.50
C LEU A 607 -21.21 46.38 -40.75
N VAL A 608 -21.89 46.80 -39.69
CA VAL A 608 -22.90 47.85 -39.68
C VAL A 608 -22.56 48.87 -38.61
N PHE A 609 -22.65 50.16 -38.95
CA PHE A 609 -22.51 51.24 -37.96
C PHE A 609 -23.38 52.46 -38.30
N THR A 610 -23.65 53.27 -37.27
CA THR A 610 -24.28 54.60 -37.34
C THR A 610 -23.49 55.61 -36.48
N LEU A 611 -23.55 56.89 -36.86
CA LEU A 611 -22.87 58.00 -36.17
C LEU A 611 -23.86 59.10 -35.80
N ALA A 612 -23.60 59.80 -34.69
CA ALA A 612 -24.41 60.94 -34.25
C ALA A 612 -24.34 62.14 -35.22
N HIS A 613 -23.14 62.42 -35.73
CA HIS A 613 -22.83 63.61 -36.53
C HIS A 613 -21.93 63.24 -37.70
N THR A 614 -21.97 64.04 -38.76
CA THR A 614 -21.09 63.88 -39.91
C THR A 614 -19.64 64.12 -39.50
N GLN A 615 -18.77 63.13 -39.70
CA GLN A 615 -17.37 63.22 -39.32
C GLN A 615 -16.49 62.24 -40.11
N PRO A 616 -15.15 62.48 -40.18
CA PRO A 616 -14.21 61.52 -40.73
C PRO A 616 -14.21 60.19 -39.95
N VAL A 617 -14.26 59.07 -40.67
CA VAL A 617 -14.25 57.72 -40.12
C VAL A 617 -13.23 56.84 -40.81
N ASN A 618 -12.57 56.01 -40.01
CA ASN A 618 -11.64 54.99 -40.43
C ASN A 618 -12.04 53.65 -39.82
N VAL A 619 -12.38 52.68 -40.67
CA VAL A 619 -12.79 51.33 -40.27
C VAL A 619 -11.71 50.35 -40.69
N LYS A 620 -11.10 49.66 -39.72
CA LYS A 620 -9.97 48.75 -39.91
C LYS A 620 -10.14 47.45 -39.15
N VAL A 621 -9.45 46.41 -39.59
CA VAL A 621 -9.33 45.12 -38.90
C VAL A 621 -7.90 44.91 -38.46
N TYR A 622 -7.72 44.47 -37.23
CA TYR A 622 -6.43 44.14 -36.64
C TYR A 622 -6.39 42.68 -36.20
N ASP A 623 -5.22 42.06 -36.24
CA ASP A 623 -5.00 40.81 -35.52
C ASP A 623 -4.90 41.06 -34.00
N ILE A 624 -4.88 39.99 -33.19
CA ILE A 624 -4.74 40.10 -31.73
C ILE A 624 -3.39 40.71 -31.26
N LYS A 625 -2.41 40.85 -32.15
CA LYS A 625 -1.13 41.53 -31.87
C LYS A 625 -1.18 43.02 -32.23
N GLY A 626 -2.33 43.52 -32.67
CA GLY A 626 -2.55 44.92 -33.05
C GLY A 626 -2.00 45.27 -34.44
N ARG A 627 -1.61 44.28 -35.26
CA ARG A 627 -1.20 44.52 -36.65
C ARG A 627 -2.43 44.69 -37.52
N GLU A 628 -2.40 45.70 -38.39
CA GLU A 628 -3.48 45.94 -39.34
C GLU A 628 -3.50 44.84 -40.40
N VAL A 629 -4.67 44.22 -40.59
CA VAL A 629 -4.89 43.13 -41.55
C VAL A 629 -6.00 43.44 -42.57
N GLY A 630 -6.63 44.62 -42.45
CA GLY A 630 -7.62 45.08 -43.43
C GLY A 630 -8.09 46.52 -43.17
N VAL A 631 -8.46 47.22 -44.24
CA VAL A 631 -9.13 48.54 -44.20
C VAL A 631 -10.45 48.40 -44.95
N LEU A 632 -11.56 48.68 -44.28
CA LEU A 632 -12.91 48.55 -44.85
C LEU A 632 -13.43 49.89 -45.38
N TYR A 633 -13.06 50.99 -44.72
CA TYR A 633 -13.53 52.32 -45.08
C TYR A 633 -12.61 53.41 -44.54
N ARG A 634 -12.39 54.45 -45.35
CA ARG A 634 -11.73 55.69 -44.95
C ARG A 634 -12.38 56.84 -45.70
N GLY A 635 -13.00 57.75 -44.99
CA GLY A 635 -13.68 58.89 -45.60
C GLY A 635 -14.59 59.61 -44.61
N GLU A 636 -15.36 60.57 -45.10
CA GLU A 636 -16.38 61.26 -44.31
C GLU A 636 -17.68 60.45 -44.30
N ALA A 637 -18.19 60.12 -43.11
CA ALA A 637 -19.44 59.42 -42.95
C ALA A 637 -20.50 60.37 -42.38
N GLN A 638 -21.69 60.39 -42.99
CA GLN A 638 -22.79 61.26 -42.62
C GLN A 638 -23.45 60.82 -41.31
N GLY A 639 -23.77 61.79 -40.45
CA GLY A 639 -24.55 61.55 -39.24
C GLY A 639 -25.94 61.00 -39.55
N ASN A 640 -26.45 60.13 -38.68
CA ASN A 640 -27.75 59.45 -38.78
C ASN A 640 -27.93 58.54 -40.02
N SER A 641 -26.85 58.30 -40.79
CA SER A 641 -26.84 57.33 -41.90
C SER A 641 -26.32 55.98 -41.43
N ARG A 642 -26.96 54.90 -41.89
CA ARG A 642 -26.54 53.52 -41.63
C ARG A 642 -25.57 53.05 -42.71
N TYR A 643 -24.36 52.69 -42.30
CA TYR A 643 -23.33 52.14 -43.19
C TYR A 643 -23.30 50.63 -43.08
N GLN A 644 -23.14 49.94 -44.21
CA GLN A 644 -22.92 48.50 -44.28
C GLN A 644 -21.65 48.22 -45.10
N LEU A 645 -20.67 47.57 -44.48
CA LEU A 645 -19.36 47.28 -45.08
C LEU A 645 -19.07 45.79 -44.98
N MET A 646 -18.80 45.14 -46.10
CA MET A 646 -18.44 43.72 -46.10
C MET A 646 -16.92 43.56 -46.07
N TRP A 647 -16.42 42.69 -45.19
CA TRP A 647 -15.03 42.27 -45.18
C TRP A 647 -14.90 40.79 -45.53
N LYS A 648 -14.01 40.50 -46.49
CA LYS A 648 -13.60 39.15 -46.90
C LYS A 648 -12.11 38.97 -46.55
N PRO A 649 -11.76 38.15 -45.56
CA PRO A 649 -10.37 37.91 -45.19
C PRO A 649 -9.64 37.17 -46.31
N GLY A 650 -8.43 37.62 -46.63
CA GLY A 650 -7.54 36.96 -47.58
C GLY A 650 -7.30 35.48 -47.25
N LYS A 651 -6.84 34.70 -48.23
CA LYS A 651 -6.57 33.26 -48.06
C LYS A 651 -5.43 32.98 -47.06
N GLU A 652 -4.55 33.95 -46.81
CA GLU A 652 -3.37 33.84 -45.95
C GLU A 652 -3.66 34.07 -44.46
N LEU A 653 -4.84 34.61 -44.11
CA LEU A 653 -5.24 34.85 -42.72
C LEU A 653 -5.66 33.53 -42.06
N SER A 654 -4.99 33.16 -40.97
CA SER A 654 -5.33 31.97 -40.19
C SER A 654 -6.68 32.12 -39.47
N PRO A 655 -7.43 31.01 -39.26
CA PRO A 655 -8.57 31.02 -38.36
C PRO A 655 -8.18 31.58 -36.99
N GLY A 656 -9.03 32.43 -36.42
CA GLY A 656 -8.70 33.12 -35.18
C GLY A 656 -9.51 34.38 -34.94
N LEU A 657 -9.23 35.01 -33.79
CA LEU A 657 -9.86 36.24 -33.34
C LEU A 657 -9.20 37.46 -34.02
N TYR A 658 -10.00 38.42 -34.43
CA TYR A 658 -9.60 39.70 -35.00
C TYR A 658 -10.35 40.84 -34.31
N ILE A 659 -9.82 42.06 -34.39
CA ILE A 659 -10.41 43.26 -33.81
C ILE A 659 -10.84 44.19 -34.94
N LEU A 660 -12.15 44.34 -35.12
CA LEU A 660 -12.74 45.38 -35.94
C LEU A 660 -12.74 46.68 -35.15
N ARG A 661 -12.22 47.75 -35.74
CA ARG A 661 -12.14 49.08 -35.11
C ARG A 661 -12.75 50.12 -36.03
N LEU A 662 -13.74 50.83 -35.50
CA LEU A 662 -14.25 52.08 -36.06
C LEU A 662 -13.62 53.22 -35.28
N GLN A 663 -12.93 54.12 -35.97
CA GLN A 663 -12.29 55.29 -35.38
C GLN A 663 -12.81 56.55 -36.04
N THR A 664 -13.28 57.49 -35.24
CA THR A 664 -13.67 58.84 -35.66
C THR A 664 -12.72 59.87 -35.03
N SER A 665 -12.96 61.16 -35.28
CA SER A 665 -12.27 62.24 -34.58
C SER A 665 -12.58 62.32 -33.07
N SER A 666 -13.74 61.81 -32.64
CA SER A 666 -14.22 61.93 -31.26
C SER A 666 -14.21 60.62 -30.47
N GLU A 667 -14.17 59.46 -31.13
CA GLU A 667 -14.30 58.17 -30.47
C GLU A 667 -13.63 57.01 -31.23
N VAL A 668 -13.35 55.94 -30.50
CA VAL A 668 -12.92 54.65 -31.04
C VAL A 668 -13.85 53.57 -30.51
N ARG A 669 -14.61 52.92 -31.40
CA ARG A 669 -15.43 51.74 -31.10
C ARG A 669 -14.76 50.49 -31.64
N GLN A 670 -14.82 49.39 -30.90
CA GLN A 670 -14.20 48.13 -31.31
C GLN A 670 -15.14 46.94 -31.11
N GLN A 671 -15.06 45.98 -32.01
CA GLN A 671 -15.76 44.70 -31.90
C GLN A 671 -14.82 43.56 -32.27
N LYS A 672 -14.82 42.48 -31.48
CA LYS A 672 -14.08 41.27 -31.80
C LYS A 672 -14.84 40.45 -32.85
N ILE A 673 -14.15 39.99 -33.89
CA ILE A 673 -14.71 39.16 -34.97
C ILE A 673 -13.90 37.87 -35.10
N MET A 674 -14.55 36.74 -35.35
CA MET A 674 -13.91 35.42 -35.37
C MET A 674 -13.99 34.77 -36.75
N LEU A 675 -12.83 34.46 -37.33
CA LEU A 675 -12.70 33.72 -38.58
C LEU A 675 -12.54 32.22 -38.29
N THR A 676 -13.41 31.38 -38.84
CA THR A 676 -13.45 29.93 -38.56
C THR A 676 -13.17 29.05 -39.79
N LYS A 677 -12.41 29.56 -40.77
CA LYS A 677 -12.09 28.85 -42.03
C LYS A 677 -11.60 27.42 -41.82
#